data_AF-A0A4V6BHK0-F1
#
_entry.id   AF-A0A4V6BHK0-F1
#
_cell.length_a   1.000
_cell.length_b   1.000
_cell.length_c   1.000
_cell.angle_alpha   90.00
_cell.angle_beta   90.00
_cell.angle_gamma   90.00
#
_symmetry.space_group_name_H-M   'P 1'
#
loop_
_entity.id
_entity.type
_entity.pdbx_description
1 polymer ?
#
loop_
_entity_poly.entity_id
_entity_poly.type
_entity_poly.pdbx_seq_one_letter_code
_entity_poly.pdbx_strand_id
1 'polypeptide(L)'
;MTIFSKNRLDFFVLPVLLLLCFPGFAQRYVKGLSPQESMKTFQLQEGFGIEPFVTEPDVVLPVDMVFDEHGNVYVVEMGDYPYDAKLGNFKGRIRLLRDTNGDGKVDKSYVFAEELPSATSVLPWKGGLIVTAAPDILYLKDTNGDFKADVKEILFTGFFAKNSEAQITSLRFGVDNWIYANNHGQGGQITSKQNPGAAPVDVSGGDFRFRMDRGLFEVESGSGQFGLALDDWGHRFVTQNTLHIQQSPIAYRYIHRHNFMPTYRSETNISDHELVMFQKSATPYWRQQRSDRRQAKYDSLKSGYKEYARDHFTGASGGTFYGGDGFGASFYGSIFTGDVSGNLVHRDILKSVPGQPTYVASRDEKEKDHEFLAATDTWFRPANFTLGPDGYLYIVDMYRQHIETPVSIPEDLKSDMDFTNGDTYGRIWRLFPTSGQKRDAQLTDLSARKSEELLALLSHPNQWWRLTAQRMLLERQDMSIVSLLKKTFAESKDAKGRLHAFYVLEGLNSLDAEIIKKALNDAEPGVREHALVLAEKYPQYLPEIIKLTEDVSPQVAFQATLSLGQFSEKEVLPALAGIAEKHADNASYRLAILSSNPGSSADFPELLLSRGMYFNKSSDGKLKFIEDFAFVSGSRNGKNEISSLIIVLSKTEKNWQIAGLNGLTKGIKRSKNKKEADKNIVKGLLKLEEGASEDVKKAITGVRNSLVI
;
A
#
# COMPACT_ATOMS: atom_id res chain seq x y z
N MET A 1 -39.32 82.92 -47.80
CA MET A 1 -38.98 84.00 -46.87
C MET A 1 -38.17 83.37 -45.74
N THR A 2 -36.85 83.60 -45.78
CA THR A 2 -35.95 83.82 -44.63
C THR A 2 -35.88 82.74 -43.51
N ILE A 3 -34.76 82.18 -43.02
CA ILE A 3 -33.32 82.02 -43.36
C ILE A 3 -32.68 81.33 -42.11
N PHE A 4 -31.76 80.37 -42.33
CA PHE A 4 -30.59 79.93 -41.49
C PHE A 4 -30.84 79.24 -40.13
N SER A 5 -30.30 78.07 -39.76
CA SER A 5 -28.97 77.42 -39.90
C SER A 5 -27.81 78.10 -39.13
N LYS A 6 -27.34 77.48 -38.04
CA LYS A 6 -26.00 76.83 -37.89
C LYS A 6 -25.53 76.74 -36.43
N ASN A 7 -25.14 75.53 -36.07
CA ASN A 7 -24.04 75.08 -35.20
C ASN A 7 -23.58 75.95 -34.03
N ARG A 8 -23.54 75.33 -32.84
CA ARG A 8 -22.50 75.54 -31.83
C ARG A 8 -22.01 74.20 -31.29
N LEU A 9 -20.79 73.85 -31.68
CA LEU A 9 -19.87 73.04 -30.89
C LEU A 9 -19.03 74.05 -30.09
N ASP A 10 -18.90 73.84 -28.78
CA ASP A 10 -17.61 73.72 -28.08
C ASP A 10 -17.82 73.67 -26.55
N PHE A 11 -17.40 72.54 -25.97
CA PHE A 11 -16.57 72.35 -24.76
C PHE A 11 -16.51 73.49 -23.71
N PHE A 12 -16.50 73.30 -22.38
CA PHE A 12 -16.07 72.22 -21.48
C PHE A 12 -16.60 72.63 -20.08
N VAL A 13 -17.34 71.77 -19.35
CA VAL A 13 -17.31 71.73 -17.86
C VAL A 13 -17.67 70.31 -17.43
N LEU A 14 -16.72 69.69 -16.75
CA LEU A 14 -16.76 68.35 -16.17
C LEU A 14 -17.68 68.33 -14.92
N PRO A 15 -18.59 67.35 -14.76
CA PRO A 15 -18.95 66.88 -13.43
C PRO A 15 -18.39 65.48 -13.20
N VAL A 16 -17.61 65.38 -12.13
CA VAL A 16 -17.09 64.16 -11.52
C VAL A 16 -18.27 63.22 -11.25
N LEU A 17 -18.37 62.13 -12.02
CA LEU A 17 -19.18 60.97 -11.67
C LEU A 17 -18.33 60.07 -10.77
N LEU A 18 -18.62 60.13 -9.46
CA LEU A 18 -18.21 59.12 -8.49
C LEU A 18 -18.84 57.77 -8.89
N LEU A 19 -18.13 57.01 -9.71
CA LEU A 19 -18.34 55.57 -9.83
C LEU A 19 -17.91 54.96 -8.49
N LEU A 20 -18.89 54.64 -7.66
CA LEU A 20 -18.73 53.71 -6.55
C LEU A 20 -18.24 52.38 -7.13
N CYS A 21 -16.92 52.22 -7.21
CA CYS A 21 -16.30 50.91 -7.22
C CYS A 21 -16.67 50.26 -5.89
N PHE A 22 -17.79 49.54 -5.86
CA PHE A 22 -17.84 48.36 -5.00
C PHE A 22 -16.60 47.55 -5.38
N PRO A 23 -15.69 47.22 -4.44
CA PRO A 23 -14.78 46.13 -4.69
C PRO A 23 -15.70 44.93 -4.91
N GLY A 24 -15.93 44.57 -6.17
CA GLY A 24 -16.58 43.33 -6.50
C GLY A 24 -15.81 42.29 -5.70
N PHE A 25 -16.51 41.59 -4.80
CA PHE A 25 -15.93 40.43 -4.14
C PHE A 25 -15.35 39.58 -5.26
N ALA A 26 -14.02 39.57 -5.40
CA ALA A 26 -13.37 38.74 -6.38
C ALA A 26 -13.90 37.33 -6.10
N GLN A 27 -14.42 36.67 -7.12
CA GLN A 27 -15.00 35.34 -6.97
C GLN A 27 -13.87 34.42 -6.45
N ARG A 28 -13.88 34.14 -5.14
CA ARG A 28 -12.78 33.43 -4.45
C ARG A 28 -12.61 31.99 -4.92
N TYR A 29 -13.69 31.42 -5.46
CA TYR A 29 -13.73 30.05 -5.96
C TYR A 29 -14.15 30.00 -7.43
N VAL A 30 -13.36 29.29 -8.23
CA VAL A 30 -13.69 29.01 -9.63
C VAL A 30 -14.85 28.02 -9.72
N LYS A 31 -15.69 28.18 -10.75
CA LYS A 31 -16.75 27.21 -11.08
C LYS A 31 -16.13 25.96 -11.69
N GLY A 32 -16.80 24.83 -11.51
CA GLY A 32 -16.46 23.60 -12.22
C GLY A 32 -16.58 23.80 -13.74
N LEU A 33 -15.69 23.15 -14.47
CA LEU A 33 -15.60 23.14 -15.93
C LEU A 33 -16.40 21.96 -16.50
N SER A 34 -16.86 22.05 -17.74
CA SER A 34 -17.34 20.85 -18.46
C SER A 34 -16.21 19.84 -18.65
N PRO A 35 -16.51 18.55 -18.94
CA PRO A 35 -15.47 17.57 -19.23
C PRO A 35 -14.51 18.02 -20.34
N GLN A 36 -15.03 18.59 -21.43
CA GLN A 36 -14.19 19.04 -22.56
C GLN A 36 -13.33 20.25 -22.22
N GLU A 37 -13.77 21.12 -21.31
CA GLU A 37 -12.97 22.25 -20.83
C GLU A 37 -11.91 21.80 -19.83
N SER A 38 -12.26 20.93 -18.89
CA SER A 38 -11.32 20.35 -17.92
C SER A 38 -10.19 19.60 -18.62
N MET A 39 -10.51 18.81 -19.64
CA MET A 39 -9.53 18.10 -20.47
C MET A 39 -8.50 19.03 -21.12
N LYS A 40 -8.89 20.26 -21.50
CA LYS A 40 -7.96 21.26 -22.07
C LYS A 40 -6.99 21.84 -21.04
N THR A 41 -7.24 21.64 -19.75
CA THR A 41 -6.37 22.11 -18.67
C THR A 41 -5.25 21.13 -18.34
N PHE A 42 -5.32 19.89 -18.85
CA PHE A 42 -4.36 18.85 -18.57
C PHE A 42 -3.05 19.06 -19.35
N GLN A 43 -1.94 19.00 -18.63
CA GLN A 43 -0.59 18.90 -19.15
C GLN A 43 -0.13 17.47 -18.93
N LEU A 44 -0.12 16.69 -20.01
CA LEU A 44 0.27 15.28 -20.02
C LEU A 44 1.74 15.11 -20.39
N GLN A 45 2.32 14.01 -19.94
CA GLN A 45 3.57 13.50 -20.46
C GLN A 45 3.51 13.33 -21.98
N GLU A 46 4.61 13.63 -22.67
CA GLU A 46 4.70 13.55 -24.12
C GLU A 46 4.35 12.12 -24.60
N GLY A 47 3.58 12.04 -25.69
CA GLY A 47 3.18 10.76 -26.29
C GLY A 47 1.91 10.15 -25.70
N PHE A 48 1.21 10.86 -24.81
CA PHE A 48 -0.08 10.43 -24.26
C PHE A 48 -1.24 11.33 -24.66
N GLY A 49 -2.40 10.69 -24.80
CA GLY A 49 -3.70 11.31 -24.96
C GLY A 49 -4.61 10.87 -23.82
N ILE A 50 -5.65 11.65 -23.60
CA ILE A 50 -6.69 11.38 -22.60
C ILE A 50 -8.05 11.69 -23.19
N GLU A 51 -9.05 10.92 -22.81
CA GLU A 51 -10.44 11.14 -23.21
C GLU A 51 -11.40 10.73 -22.09
N PRO A 52 -12.63 11.27 -22.05
CA PRO A 52 -13.63 10.78 -21.12
C PRO A 52 -14.04 9.35 -21.47
N PHE A 53 -14.03 8.47 -20.47
CA PHE A 53 -14.61 7.13 -20.56
C PHE A 53 -16.08 7.14 -20.12
N VAL A 54 -16.36 7.80 -18.99
CA VAL A 54 -17.70 8.12 -18.50
C VAL A 54 -17.63 9.41 -17.67
N THR A 55 -18.68 10.23 -17.69
CA THR A 55 -18.77 11.47 -16.91
C THR A 55 -20.13 11.58 -16.22
N GLU A 56 -20.30 12.60 -15.38
CA GLU A 56 -21.62 12.97 -14.87
C GLU A 56 -22.66 13.13 -16.01
N PRO A 57 -23.95 12.75 -15.78
CA PRO A 57 -24.53 12.23 -14.53
C PRO A 57 -24.41 10.71 -14.35
N ASP A 58 -23.79 9.99 -15.29
CA ASP A 58 -23.75 8.51 -15.29
C ASP A 58 -22.82 7.92 -14.21
N VAL A 59 -21.91 8.76 -13.69
CA VAL A 59 -21.08 8.48 -12.53
C VAL A 59 -20.93 9.76 -11.69
N VAL A 60 -20.99 9.65 -10.36
CA VAL A 60 -20.77 10.77 -9.43
C VAL A 60 -19.92 10.37 -8.22
N LEU A 61 -19.07 11.28 -7.75
CA LEU A 61 -18.16 11.08 -6.62
C LEU A 61 -17.42 9.71 -6.62
N PRO A 62 -16.83 9.27 -7.76
CA PRO A 62 -16.22 7.97 -7.82
C PRO A 62 -14.90 7.92 -7.02
N VAL A 63 -14.63 6.80 -6.37
CA VAL A 63 -13.41 6.58 -5.55
C VAL A 63 -12.66 5.29 -5.87
N ASP A 64 -13.32 4.30 -6.48
CA ASP A 64 -12.69 3.06 -6.93
C ASP A 64 -13.48 2.47 -8.11
N MET A 65 -12.80 1.64 -8.90
CA MET A 65 -13.31 1.11 -10.16
C MET A 65 -12.70 -0.26 -10.46
N VAL A 66 -13.49 -1.16 -11.06
CA VAL A 66 -13.00 -2.46 -11.52
C VAL A 66 -13.74 -2.98 -12.75
N PHE A 67 -13.01 -3.71 -13.61
CA PHE A 67 -13.58 -4.49 -14.72
C PHE A 67 -13.81 -5.93 -14.27
N ASP A 68 -15.00 -6.47 -14.52
CA ASP A 68 -15.32 -7.88 -14.27
C ASP A 68 -15.01 -8.80 -15.47
N GLU A 69 -15.21 -10.10 -15.29
CA GLU A 69 -15.02 -11.12 -16.32
C GLU A 69 -16.01 -11.03 -17.49
N HIS A 70 -17.10 -10.27 -17.37
CA HIS A 70 -18.11 -10.07 -18.41
C HIS A 70 -17.85 -8.81 -19.24
N GLY A 71 -16.80 -8.06 -18.90
CA GLY A 71 -16.54 -6.75 -19.50
C GLY A 71 -17.41 -5.64 -18.90
N ASN A 72 -18.11 -5.86 -17.80
CA ASN A 72 -18.78 -4.79 -17.08
C ASN A 72 -17.76 -3.96 -16.29
N VAL A 73 -18.12 -2.69 -16.04
CA VAL A 73 -17.35 -1.82 -15.15
C VAL A 73 -18.18 -1.49 -13.92
N TYR A 74 -17.64 -1.77 -12.73
CA TYR A 74 -18.26 -1.36 -11.47
C TYR A 74 -17.50 -0.20 -10.87
N VAL A 75 -18.23 0.79 -10.38
CA VAL A 75 -17.66 2.02 -9.79
C VAL A 75 -18.26 2.25 -8.42
N VAL A 76 -17.39 2.51 -7.44
CA VAL A 76 -17.80 2.92 -6.08
C VAL A 76 -18.03 4.42 -6.06
N GLU A 77 -19.24 4.84 -5.72
CA GLU A 77 -19.61 6.24 -5.50
C GLU A 77 -19.66 6.53 -3.99
N MET A 78 -18.80 7.44 -3.50
CA MET A 78 -18.71 7.76 -2.07
C MET A 78 -19.61 8.93 -1.69
N GLY A 79 -20.93 8.75 -1.80
CA GLY A 79 -21.92 9.81 -1.62
C GLY A 79 -22.01 10.42 -0.21
N ASP A 80 -21.40 9.81 0.80
CA ASP A 80 -21.34 10.36 2.17
C ASP A 80 -20.23 11.43 2.33
N TYR A 81 -19.20 11.40 1.47
CA TYR A 81 -18.02 12.25 1.62
C TYR A 81 -18.33 13.74 1.41
N PRO A 82 -17.83 14.66 2.26
CA PRO A 82 -16.75 14.49 3.24
C PRO A 82 -17.24 14.28 4.68
N TYR A 83 -18.49 13.85 4.86
CA TYR A 83 -19.07 13.60 6.18
C TYR A 83 -19.09 12.11 6.49
N ASP A 84 -19.22 11.78 7.78
CA ASP A 84 -19.45 10.41 8.20
C ASP A 84 -20.82 9.93 7.71
N ALA A 85 -20.90 8.66 7.29
CA ALA A 85 -22.15 8.01 6.92
C ALA A 85 -23.16 8.06 8.07
N LYS A 86 -24.41 8.43 7.76
CA LYS A 86 -25.48 8.58 8.75
C LYS A 86 -26.42 7.38 8.71
N LEU A 87 -26.57 6.71 9.84
CA LEU A 87 -27.50 5.57 9.98
C LEU A 87 -28.90 5.94 9.48
N GLY A 88 -29.47 5.11 8.61
CA GLY A 88 -30.78 5.33 7.98
C GLY A 88 -30.77 6.29 6.79
N ASN A 89 -29.62 6.82 6.39
CA ASN A 89 -29.45 7.67 5.21
C ASN A 89 -28.03 7.53 4.63
N PHE A 90 -27.63 6.29 4.34
CA PHE A 90 -26.35 6.02 3.70
C PHE A 90 -26.43 6.37 2.21
N LYS A 91 -25.43 7.11 1.73
CA LYS A 91 -25.42 7.62 0.35
C LYS A 91 -24.42 6.92 -0.57
N GLY A 92 -23.60 6.02 -0.05
CA GLY A 92 -22.70 5.21 -0.87
C GLY A 92 -23.46 4.28 -1.81
N ARG A 93 -22.93 4.12 -3.04
CA ARG A 93 -23.53 3.30 -4.10
C ARG A 93 -22.46 2.57 -4.90
N ILE A 94 -22.88 1.51 -5.59
CA ILE A 94 -22.13 0.87 -6.66
C ILE A 94 -22.87 1.12 -7.98
N ARG A 95 -22.19 1.70 -8.95
CA ARG A 95 -22.66 1.79 -10.34
C ARG A 95 -22.20 0.59 -11.14
N LEU A 96 -23.08 0.09 -12.00
CA LEU A 96 -22.73 -0.79 -13.11
C LEU A 96 -22.76 0.02 -14.39
N LEU A 97 -21.64 0.05 -15.11
CA LEU A 97 -21.48 0.72 -16.39
C LEU A 97 -21.25 -0.33 -17.47
N ARG A 98 -21.91 -0.17 -18.61
CA ARG A 98 -21.83 -1.11 -19.74
C ARG A 98 -21.62 -0.38 -21.05
N ASP A 99 -20.76 -0.97 -21.88
CA ASP A 99 -20.67 -0.74 -23.31
C ASP A 99 -21.52 -1.82 -23.99
N THR A 100 -22.67 -1.42 -24.54
CA THR A 100 -23.65 -2.31 -25.16
C THR A 100 -23.53 -2.36 -26.69
N ASN A 101 -22.71 -1.49 -27.29
CA ASN A 101 -22.49 -1.45 -28.73
C ASN A 101 -21.07 -1.93 -29.15
N GLY A 102 -20.18 -2.15 -28.18
CA GLY A 102 -18.83 -2.66 -28.37
C GLY A 102 -17.86 -1.63 -28.96
N ASP A 103 -18.13 -0.33 -28.82
CA ASP A 103 -17.28 0.75 -29.33
C ASP A 103 -16.20 1.21 -28.33
N GLY A 104 -16.16 0.56 -27.16
CA GLY A 104 -15.22 0.81 -26.09
C GLY A 104 -15.57 2.04 -25.24
N LYS A 105 -16.81 2.52 -25.30
CA LYS A 105 -17.35 3.58 -24.44
C LYS A 105 -18.60 3.10 -23.71
N VAL A 106 -18.76 3.58 -22.48
CA VAL A 106 -19.97 3.30 -21.71
C VAL A 106 -21.15 4.05 -22.31
N ASP A 107 -22.25 3.34 -22.59
CA ASP A 107 -23.52 3.94 -23.03
C ASP A 107 -24.70 3.65 -22.08
N LYS A 108 -24.52 2.78 -21.08
CA LYS A 108 -25.49 2.51 -20.01
C LYS A 108 -24.89 2.62 -18.62
N SER A 109 -25.65 3.21 -17.70
CA SER A 109 -25.36 3.25 -16.26
C SER A 109 -26.56 2.76 -15.46
N TYR A 110 -26.32 1.84 -14.52
CA TYR A 110 -27.30 1.29 -13.60
C TYR A 110 -26.83 1.48 -12.16
N VAL A 111 -27.76 1.67 -11.23
CA VAL A 111 -27.46 1.54 -9.80
C VAL A 111 -27.50 0.06 -9.46
N PHE A 112 -26.33 -0.55 -9.26
CA PHE A 112 -26.21 -1.96 -8.92
C PHE A 112 -26.52 -2.22 -7.45
N ALA A 113 -26.02 -1.35 -6.57
CA ALA A 113 -26.31 -1.37 -5.13
C ALA A 113 -26.32 0.04 -4.56
N GLU A 114 -27.12 0.26 -3.53
CA GLU A 114 -27.25 1.54 -2.83
C GLU A 114 -27.41 1.34 -1.32
N GLU A 115 -27.53 2.45 -0.59
CA GLU A 115 -27.58 2.47 0.88
C GLU A 115 -26.36 1.79 1.53
N LEU A 116 -25.17 2.08 1.00
CA LEU A 116 -23.90 1.58 1.53
C LEU A 116 -23.20 2.64 2.38
N PRO A 117 -22.83 2.34 3.64
CA PRO A 117 -22.12 3.30 4.50
C PRO A 117 -20.67 3.45 4.04
N SER A 118 -20.26 4.66 3.64
CA SER A 118 -18.87 4.99 3.34
C SER A 118 -18.17 3.94 2.46
N ALA A 119 -18.83 3.51 1.38
CA ALA A 119 -18.27 2.54 0.44
C ALA A 119 -16.97 3.08 -0.18
N THR A 120 -15.92 2.25 -0.21
CA THR A 120 -14.56 2.72 -0.54
C THR A 120 -13.86 1.90 -1.62
N SER A 121 -14.18 0.61 -1.78
CA SER A 121 -13.49 -0.27 -2.73
C SER A 121 -14.34 -1.47 -3.15
N VAL A 122 -14.04 -2.02 -4.33
CA VAL A 122 -14.79 -3.10 -4.98
C VAL A 122 -13.87 -4.12 -5.67
N LEU A 123 -14.24 -5.41 -5.63
CA LEU A 123 -13.49 -6.49 -6.27
C LEU A 123 -14.43 -7.61 -6.77
N PRO A 124 -14.33 -8.07 -8.04
CA PRO A 124 -15.17 -9.16 -8.56
C PRO A 124 -14.85 -10.52 -7.90
N TRP A 125 -15.90 -11.29 -7.57
CA TRP A 125 -15.78 -12.64 -7.04
C TRP A 125 -17.03 -13.48 -7.33
N LYS A 126 -16.88 -14.65 -7.96
CA LYS A 126 -17.95 -15.63 -8.27
C LYS A 126 -19.18 -15.00 -8.94
N GLY A 127 -18.98 -14.13 -9.93
CA GLY A 127 -20.05 -13.39 -10.61
C GLY A 127 -20.78 -12.37 -9.73
N GLY A 128 -20.21 -11.98 -8.59
CA GLY A 128 -20.67 -10.89 -7.74
C GLY A 128 -19.50 -9.98 -7.36
N LEU A 129 -19.68 -9.14 -6.34
CA LEU A 129 -18.72 -8.15 -5.89
C LEU A 129 -18.45 -8.29 -4.39
N ILE A 130 -17.18 -8.22 -4.02
CA ILE A 130 -16.75 -7.95 -2.66
C ILE A 130 -16.61 -6.44 -2.53
N VAL A 131 -17.23 -5.83 -1.51
CA VAL A 131 -17.28 -4.38 -1.33
C VAL A 131 -16.87 -4.01 0.09
N THR A 132 -15.93 -3.08 0.24
CA THR A 132 -15.65 -2.44 1.54
C THR A 132 -16.63 -1.31 1.79
N ALA A 133 -17.42 -1.43 2.85
CA ALA A 133 -18.38 -0.43 3.31
C ALA A 133 -18.45 -0.52 4.85
N ALA A 134 -17.48 0.11 5.51
CA ALA A 134 -17.27 -0.01 6.94
C ALA A 134 -18.57 0.25 7.75
N PRO A 135 -18.84 -0.52 8.81
CA PRO A 135 -17.94 -1.45 9.51
C PRO A 135 -17.80 -2.84 8.86
N ASP A 136 -18.32 -3.03 7.64
CA ASP A 136 -18.43 -4.33 7.00
C ASP A 136 -17.61 -4.45 5.70
N ILE A 137 -17.25 -5.69 5.36
CA ILE A 137 -16.95 -6.12 4.00
C ILE A 137 -18.11 -6.99 3.54
N LEU A 138 -18.73 -6.63 2.43
CA LEU A 138 -19.95 -7.21 1.90
C LEU A 138 -19.67 -8.09 0.68
N TYR A 139 -20.54 -9.07 0.43
CA TYR A 139 -20.71 -9.74 -0.85
C TYR A 139 -22.05 -9.34 -1.46
N LEU A 140 -22.02 -8.80 -2.68
CA LEU A 140 -23.18 -8.33 -3.42
C LEU A 140 -23.28 -9.07 -4.75
N LYS A 141 -24.47 -9.54 -5.13
CA LYS A 141 -24.65 -10.25 -6.40
C LYS A 141 -26.04 -10.04 -6.99
N ASP A 142 -26.08 -9.93 -8.31
CA ASP A 142 -27.30 -10.06 -9.12
C ASP A 142 -27.45 -11.54 -9.55
N THR A 143 -28.59 -12.13 -9.22
CA THR A 143 -28.92 -13.52 -9.57
C THR A 143 -30.03 -13.66 -10.62
N ASN A 144 -30.68 -12.55 -11.01
CA ASN A 144 -31.83 -12.56 -11.90
C ASN A 144 -31.60 -11.80 -13.22
N GLY A 145 -30.49 -11.07 -13.34
CA GLY A 145 -30.08 -10.35 -14.55
C GLY A 145 -30.74 -8.99 -14.73
N ASP A 146 -31.34 -8.40 -13.69
CA ASP A 146 -31.95 -7.07 -13.71
C ASP A 146 -30.95 -5.92 -13.45
N PHE A 147 -29.67 -6.26 -13.29
CA PHE A 147 -28.55 -5.36 -13.02
C PHE A 147 -28.56 -4.73 -11.64
N LYS A 148 -29.27 -5.34 -10.67
CA LYS A 148 -29.28 -4.95 -9.28
C LYS A 148 -28.90 -6.12 -8.38
N ALA A 149 -28.15 -5.82 -7.33
CA ALA A 149 -27.81 -6.82 -6.33
C ALA A 149 -29.07 -7.20 -5.52
N ASP A 150 -29.55 -8.43 -5.70
CA ASP A 150 -30.59 -9.04 -4.88
C ASP A 150 -30.00 -9.88 -3.72
N VAL A 151 -28.71 -10.21 -3.79
CA VAL A 151 -27.94 -10.80 -2.69
C VAL A 151 -27.08 -9.74 -2.02
N LYS A 152 -27.19 -9.65 -0.69
CA LYS A 152 -26.34 -8.83 0.18
C LYS A 152 -25.96 -9.60 1.44
N GLU A 153 -24.72 -10.03 1.52
CA GLU A 153 -24.17 -10.78 2.65
C GLU A 153 -23.03 -10.00 3.30
N ILE A 154 -22.94 -10.04 4.63
CA ILE A 154 -21.75 -9.55 5.36
C ILE A 154 -20.72 -10.68 5.37
N LEU A 155 -19.54 -10.48 4.79
CA LEU A 155 -18.44 -11.43 4.85
C LEU A 155 -17.67 -11.27 6.16
N PHE A 156 -17.29 -10.03 6.46
CA PHE A 156 -16.54 -9.62 7.64
C PHE A 156 -17.14 -8.37 8.26
N THR A 157 -17.08 -8.26 9.58
CA THR A 157 -17.58 -7.09 10.32
C THR A 157 -16.66 -6.74 11.49
N GLY A 158 -16.75 -5.51 11.99
CA GLY A 158 -15.99 -5.01 13.14
C GLY A 158 -14.89 -4.01 12.80
N PHE A 159 -14.85 -3.53 11.54
CA PHE A 159 -13.92 -2.49 11.12
C PHE A 159 -14.29 -1.11 11.70
N PHE A 160 -13.30 -0.23 11.80
CA PHE A 160 -13.49 1.15 12.20
C PHE A 160 -14.39 1.89 11.19
N ALA A 161 -15.43 2.56 11.68
CA ALA A 161 -16.51 3.15 10.86
C ALA A 161 -16.76 4.65 11.15
N LYS A 162 -15.73 5.38 11.57
CA LYS A 162 -15.77 6.85 11.78
C LYS A 162 -14.64 7.49 11.00
N ASN A 163 -14.74 8.77 10.64
CA ASN A 163 -13.75 9.46 9.81
C ASN A 163 -13.60 8.82 8.42
N SER A 164 -14.23 9.43 7.42
CA SER A 164 -14.19 8.99 6.02
C SER A 164 -12.79 8.79 5.43
N GLU A 165 -11.75 9.39 6.00
CA GLU A 165 -10.36 9.29 5.54
C GLU A 165 -9.59 8.08 6.11
N ALA A 166 -10.20 7.28 6.99
CA ALA A 166 -9.54 6.19 7.72
C ALA A 166 -10.32 4.86 7.66
N GLN A 167 -11.16 4.67 6.64
CA GLN A 167 -11.95 3.46 6.45
C GLN A 167 -11.12 2.34 5.80
N ILE A 168 -11.54 1.08 6.03
CA ILE A 168 -11.02 -0.07 5.26
C ILE A 168 -11.25 0.17 3.76
N THR A 169 -10.24 -0.07 2.90
CA THR A 169 -10.30 0.25 1.46
C THR A 169 -9.26 -0.53 0.64
N SER A 170 -9.16 -0.23 -0.66
CA SER A 170 -8.15 -0.72 -1.60
C SER A 170 -8.07 -2.25 -1.69
N LEU A 171 -9.19 -2.92 -1.99
CA LEU A 171 -9.23 -4.35 -2.24
C LEU A 171 -8.32 -4.70 -3.44
N ARG A 172 -7.38 -5.64 -3.24
CA ARG A 172 -6.49 -6.15 -4.31
C ARG A 172 -6.35 -7.66 -4.22
N PHE A 173 -6.64 -8.36 -5.31
CA PHE A 173 -6.39 -9.80 -5.45
C PHE A 173 -4.92 -10.03 -5.85
N GLY A 174 -4.18 -10.73 -5.00
CA GLY A 174 -2.77 -11.07 -5.21
C GLY A 174 -2.59 -12.37 -5.98
N VAL A 175 -1.42 -12.51 -6.62
CA VAL A 175 -1.00 -13.75 -7.30
C VAL A 175 -0.94 -14.95 -6.34
N ASP A 176 -0.83 -14.70 -5.04
CA ASP A 176 -0.81 -15.70 -3.97
C ASP A 176 -2.20 -16.16 -3.50
N ASN A 177 -3.25 -15.80 -4.24
CA ASN A 177 -4.67 -16.03 -3.96
C ASN A 177 -5.23 -15.26 -2.74
N TRP A 178 -4.45 -14.39 -2.08
CA TRP A 178 -4.94 -13.53 -1.01
C TRP A 178 -5.61 -12.27 -1.58
N ILE A 179 -6.65 -11.80 -0.89
CA ILE A 179 -7.21 -10.46 -1.09
C ILE A 179 -6.71 -9.58 0.04
N TYR A 180 -6.08 -8.47 -0.32
CA TYR A 180 -5.52 -7.49 0.60
C TYR A 180 -6.41 -6.26 0.68
N ALA A 181 -6.47 -5.63 1.86
CA ALA A 181 -7.20 -4.41 2.11
C ALA A 181 -6.42 -3.51 3.08
N ASN A 182 -6.34 -2.23 2.74
CA ASN A 182 -5.76 -1.20 3.59
C ASN A 182 -6.71 -0.86 4.74
N ASN A 183 -6.21 -0.81 5.97
CA ASN A 183 -6.98 -0.49 7.18
C ASN A 183 -6.45 0.78 7.89
N HIS A 184 -5.42 1.42 7.35
CA HIS A 184 -4.77 2.59 7.95
C HIS A 184 -4.33 2.36 9.41
N GLY A 185 -4.07 1.11 9.79
CA GLY A 185 -3.73 0.70 11.16
C GLY A 185 -4.83 0.95 12.21
N GLN A 186 -6.09 1.16 11.80
CA GLN A 186 -7.19 1.40 12.72
C GLN A 186 -7.52 0.16 13.57
N GLY A 187 -7.97 0.39 14.80
CA GLY A 187 -8.39 -0.71 15.67
C GLY A 187 -9.73 -1.31 15.25
N GLY A 188 -9.86 -2.63 15.37
CA GLY A 188 -11.08 -3.37 15.04
C GLY A 188 -10.96 -4.82 15.47
N GLN A 189 -12.08 -5.43 15.85
CA GLN A 189 -12.17 -6.85 16.21
C GLN A 189 -12.95 -7.56 15.11
N ILE A 190 -12.24 -8.13 14.15
CA ILE A 190 -12.83 -8.61 12.91
C ILE A 190 -13.34 -10.03 13.09
N THR A 191 -14.62 -10.24 12.74
CA THR A 191 -15.26 -11.56 12.74
C THR A 191 -15.77 -11.89 11.34
N SER A 192 -15.75 -13.18 11.00
CA SER A 192 -16.30 -13.68 9.74
C SER A 192 -17.70 -14.26 9.97
N LYS A 193 -18.68 -13.87 9.14
CA LYS A 193 -20.00 -14.50 9.18
C LYS A 193 -20.03 -15.87 8.52
N GLN A 194 -19.14 -16.11 7.56
CA GLN A 194 -18.99 -17.41 6.92
C GLN A 194 -18.29 -18.42 7.85
N ASN A 195 -17.47 -17.93 8.79
CA ASN A 195 -16.77 -18.75 9.79
C ASN A 195 -17.03 -18.26 11.22
N PRO A 196 -18.25 -18.41 11.75
CA PRO A 196 -18.64 -17.84 13.06
C PRO A 196 -17.91 -18.46 14.26
N GLY A 197 -17.26 -19.62 14.09
CA GLY A 197 -16.45 -20.27 15.12
C GLY A 197 -14.99 -19.79 15.17
N ALA A 198 -14.53 -18.99 14.22
CA ALA A 198 -13.18 -18.45 14.22
C ALA A 198 -13.03 -17.35 15.28
N ALA A 199 -11.87 -17.28 15.93
CA ALA A 199 -11.58 -16.22 16.89
C ALA A 199 -11.56 -14.84 16.19
N PRO A 200 -12.05 -13.77 16.85
CA PRO A 200 -11.90 -12.43 16.31
C PRO A 200 -10.42 -12.06 16.11
N VAL A 201 -10.16 -11.31 15.04
CA VAL A 201 -8.81 -10.83 14.69
C VAL A 201 -8.69 -9.35 15.06
N ASP A 202 -7.71 -8.99 15.89
CA ASP A 202 -7.39 -7.60 16.20
C ASP A 202 -6.50 -7.00 15.10
N VAL A 203 -7.06 -6.08 14.32
CA VAL A 203 -6.34 -5.43 13.20
C VAL A 203 -5.62 -4.13 13.60
N SER A 204 -5.55 -3.82 14.90
CA SER A 204 -4.89 -2.60 15.39
C SER A 204 -3.44 -2.51 14.93
N GLY A 205 -3.10 -1.42 14.24
CA GLY A 205 -1.75 -1.17 13.73
C GLY A 205 -1.36 -1.98 12.48
N GLY A 206 -2.30 -2.73 11.88
CA GLY A 206 -2.08 -3.49 10.65
C GLY A 206 -3.16 -3.26 9.59
N ASP A 207 -2.89 -3.78 8.40
CA ASP A 207 -3.84 -3.97 7.30
C ASP A 207 -4.57 -5.32 7.47
N PHE A 208 -5.49 -5.64 6.56
CA PHE A 208 -6.28 -6.86 6.61
C PHE A 208 -6.12 -7.67 5.32
N ARG A 209 -6.10 -9.00 5.43
CA ARG A 209 -6.16 -9.89 4.27
C ARG A 209 -6.98 -11.14 4.50
N PHE A 210 -7.52 -11.70 3.44
CA PHE A 210 -8.34 -12.91 3.50
C PHE A 210 -8.26 -13.75 2.22
N ARG A 211 -8.59 -15.04 2.34
CA ARG A 211 -8.72 -16.00 1.23
C ARG A 211 -10.13 -16.54 1.17
N MET A 212 -10.81 -16.26 0.08
CA MET A 212 -12.17 -16.71 -0.15
C MET A 212 -12.27 -18.20 -0.51
N ASP A 213 -11.23 -18.77 -1.13
CA ASP A 213 -11.19 -20.19 -1.50
C ASP A 213 -10.98 -21.12 -0.30
N ARG A 214 -10.39 -20.62 0.79
CA ARG A 214 -10.07 -21.39 2.01
C ARG A 214 -10.77 -20.90 3.27
N GLY A 215 -11.51 -19.79 3.20
CA GLY A 215 -12.12 -19.17 4.38
C GLY A 215 -11.10 -18.66 5.42
N LEU A 216 -9.90 -18.25 4.97
CA LEU A 216 -8.87 -17.72 5.88
C LEU A 216 -8.97 -16.21 5.96
N PHE A 217 -8.63 -15.63 7.11
CA PHE A 217 -8.52 -14.19 7.30
C PHE A 217 -7.56 -13.87 8.44
N GLU A 218 -6.76 -12.82 8.28
CA GLU A 218 -5.72 -12.44 9.23
C GLU A 218 -5.29 -10.97 9.08
N VAL A 219 -4.53 -10.48 10.06
CA VAL A 219 -3.86 -9.18 9.99
C VAL A 219 -2.69 -9.27 9.01
N GLU A 220 -2.44 -8.17 8.31
CA GLU A 220 -1.27 -7.98 7.46
C GLU A 220 -0.46 -6.76 7.93
N SER A 221 0.86 -6.77 7.72
CA SER A 221 1.75 -5.65 7.96
C SER A 221 1.37 -4.49 7.06
N GLY A 222 1.64 -3.27 7.49
CA GLY A 222 1.25 -2.08 6.72
C GLY A 222 0.19 -1.28 7.43
N SER A 223 0.11 -0.03 7.02
CA SER A 223 -0.89 0.94 7.46
C SER A 223 -1.31 1.79 6.28
N GLY A 224 -1.53 1.15 5.12
CA GLY A 224 -1.93 1.84 3.90
C GLY A 224 -3.23 2.60 4.10
N GLN A 225 -3.38 3.74 3.44
CA GLN A 225 -4.55 4.60 3.60
C GLN A 225 -5.35 4.66 2.30
N PHE A 226 -4.87 5.42 1.31
CA PHE A 226 -5.61 5.71 0.08
C PHE A 226 -5.10 4.93 -1.13
N GLY A 227 -4.15 4.03 -0.93
CA GLY A 227 -3.59 3.27 -2.04
C GLY A 227 -2.87 1.98 -1.68
N LEU A 228 -3.09 0.97 -2.52
CA LEU A 228 -2.43 -0.33 -2.46
C LEU A 228 -2.16 -0.84 -3.87
N ALA A 229 -0.88 -1.01 -4.19
CA ALA A 229 -0.40 -1.67 -5.40
C ALA A 229 0.24 -3.01 -5.06
N LEU A 230 -0.03 -3.99 -5.93
CA LEU A 230 0.67 -5.27 -6.01
C LEU A 230 1.36 -5.33 -7.37
N ASP A 231 2.68 -5.55 -7.38
CA ASP A 231 3.38 -5.86 -8.62
C ASP A 231 3.09 -7.31 -9.08
N ASP A 232 3.70 -7.72 -10.18
CA ASP A 232 3.55 -9.07 -10.72
C ASP A 232 4.03 -10.19 -9.79
N TRP A 233 4.85 -9.84 -8.80
CA TRP A 233 5.47 -10.75 -7.84
C TRP A 233 4.83 -10.61 -6.45
N GLY A 234 3.70 -9.91 -6.34
CA GLY A 234 2.97 -9.73 -5.08
C GLY A 234 3.65 -8.81 -4.06
N HIS A 235 4.68 -8.04 -4.44
CA HIS A 235 5.25 -7.03 -3.55
C HIS A 235 4.22 -5.93 -3.29
N ARG A 236 4.10 -5.54 -2.02
CA ARG A 236 3.09 -4.58 -1.54
C ARG A 236 3.65 -3.17 -1.43
N PHE A 237 3.02 -2.25 -2.14
CA PHE A 237 3.28 -0.81 -2.07
C PHE A 237 2.04 -0.08 -1.56
N VAL A 238 2.20 0.75 -0.54
CA VAL A 238 1.10 1.48 0.10
C VAL A 238 1.29 2.98 -0.02
N THR A 239 0.17 3.69 -0.16
CA THR A 239 0.09 5.15 -0.20
C THR A 239 -0.63 5.66 1.04
N GLN A 240 -0.05 6.67 1.69
CA GLN A 240 -0.66 7.46 2.75
C GLN A 240 -0.75 8.92 2.32
N ASN A 241 -1.59 9.71 2.98
CA ASN A 241 -1.89 11.08 2.59
C ASN A 241 -0.65 11.96 2.27
N THR A 242 0.40 11.87 3.10
CA THR A 242 1.66 12.64 2.94
C THR A 242 2.82 11.79 2.40
N LEU A 243 2.65 10.48 2.29
CA LEU A 243 3.69 9.56 1.82
C LEU A 243 3.17 8.81 0.60
N HIS A 244 3.54 9.29 -0.59
CA HIS A 244 3.00 8.79 -1.86
C HIS A 244 3.33 7.31 -2.11
N ILE A 245 4.48 6.84 -1.64
CA ILE A 245 4.90 5.45 -1.84
C ILE A 245 5.74 4.91 -0.67
N GLN A 246 5.32 3.76 -0.15
CA GLN A 246 6.07 2.97 0.81
C GLN A 246 6.00 1.50 0.42
N GLN A 247 7.02 0.72 0.75
CA GLN A 247 6.98 -0.73 0.61
C GLN A 247 6.88 -1.40 1.97
N SER A 248 6.06 -2.46 2.06
CA SER A 248 5.99 -3.34 3.23
C SER A 248 6.73 -4.66 2.95
N PRO A 249 8.03 -4.78 3.29
CA PRO A 249 8.85 -5.93 2.90
C PRO A 249 8.64 -7.18 3.77
N ILE A 250 8.06 -7.07 4.97
CA ILE A 250 7.89 -8.21 5.88
C ILE A 250 6.41 -8.43 6.17
N ALA A 251 5.87 -9.56 5.73
CA ALA A 251 4.49 -9.94 6.05
C ALA A 251 4.26 -10.13 7.56
N TYR A 252 3.04 -9.86 8.04
CA TYR A 252 2.69 -9.86 9.47
C TYR A 252 3.12 -11.15 10.18
N ARG A 253 2.80 -12.29 9.55
CA ARG A 253 3.12 -13.64 10.06
C ARG A 253 4.60 -13.87 10.37
N TYR A 254 5.51 -13.12 9.76
CA TYR A 254 6.94 -13.21 10.03
C TYR A 254 7.36 -12.33 11.19
N ILE A 255 6.97 -11.05 11.18
CA ILE A 255 7.40 -10.09 12.22
C ILE A 255 6.69 -10.33 13.57
N HIS A 256 5.54 -11.02 13.56
CA HIS A 256 4.75 -11.39 14.75
C HIS A 256 4.90 -12.84 15.23
N ARG A 257 5.95 -13.56 14.83
CA ARG A 257 6.24 -14.91 15.37
C ARG A 257 6.36 -14.95 16.90
N HIS A 258 6.70 -13.82 17.52
CA HIS A 258 6.66 -13.64 18.96
C HIS A 258 6.40 -12.17 19.37
N ASN A 259 5.95 -11.96 20.61
CA ASN A 259 5.42 -10.68 21.08
C ASN A 259 6.46 -9.70 21.70
N PHE A 260 7.76 -9.91 21.46
CA PHE A 260 8.83 -9.17 22.15
C PHE A 260 9.66 -8.25 21.26
N MET A 261 9.25 -8.03 20.01
CA MET A 261 10.00 -7.17 19.08
C MET A 261 10.07 -5.71 19.59
N PRO A 262 11.18 -4.99 19.34
CA PRO A 262 11.28 -3.56 19.65
C PRO A 262 10.36 -2.70 18.76
N THR A 263 10.05 -3.18 17.55
CA THR A 263 9.11 -2.58 16.61
C THR A 263 8.47 -3.67 15.75
N TYR A 264 7.20 -3.48 15.38
CA TYR A 264 6.49 -4.29 14.39
C TYR A 264 6.29 -3.55 13.06
N ARG A 265 6.72 -2.29 12.99
CA ARG A 265 6.69 -1.51 11.76
C ARG A 265 7.86 -1.94 10.86
N SER A 266 7.56 -2.36 9.64
CA SER A 266 8.56 -2.75 8.63
C SER A 266 8.50 -1.89 7.36
N GLU A 267 7.48 -1.04 7.25
CA GLU A 267 7.24 -0.20 6.09
C GLU A 267 8.36 0.82 5.91
N THR A 268 8.86 0.91 4.68
CA THR A 268 9.95 1.81 4.30
C THR A 268 9.42 2.80 3.26
N ASN A 269 9.68 4.10 3.46
CA ASN A 269 9.52 5.06 2.38
C ASN A 269 10.62 4.79 1.34
N ILE A 270 10.23 4.50 0.10
CA ILE A 270 11.15 4.09 -0.95
C ILE A 270 11.44 5.19 -1.98
N SER A 271 10.84 6.37 -1.85
CA SER A 271 11.09 7.49 -2.77
C SER A 271 12.48 8.10 -2.57
N ASP A 272 13.18 8.37 -3.68
CA ASP A 272 14.50 9.00 -3.71
C ASP A 272 14.50 10.50 -4.05
N HIS A 273 13.34 11.11 -4.30
CA HIS A 273 13.24 12.47 -4.86
C HIS A 273 12.48 13.47 -3.97
N GLU A 274 12.51 13.28 -2.64
CA GLU A 274 11.73 14.06 -1.67
C GLU A 274 10.21 14.06 -1.99
N LEU A 275 9.39 14.66 -1.11
CA LEU A 275 7.93 14.71 -1.28
C LEU A 275 7.48 15.81 -2.27
N VAL A 276 8.37 16.27 -3.16
CA VAL A 276 8.14 17.41 -4.05
C VAL A 276 7.29 17.01 -5.25
N MET A 277 6.31 17.86 -5.58
CA MET A 277 5.43 17.72 -6.74
C MET A 277 5.41 19.01 -7.59
N PHE A 278 5.17 18.87 -8.90
CA PHE A 278 5.13 19.96 -9.88
C PHE A 278 3.69 20.42 -10.15
N GLN A 279 3.06 20.99 -9.12
CA GLN A 279 1.67 21.45 -9.18
C GLN A 279 1.49 22.65 -10.12
N LYS A 280 0.47 22.57 -11.00
CA LYS A 280 0.09 23.65 -11.93
C LYS A 280 -1.12 24.45 -11.49
N SER A 281 -2.02 23.86 -10.71
CA SER A 281 -3.20 24.54 -10.20
C SER A 281 -2.84 25.63 -9.19
N ALA A 282 -3.69 26.66 -9.11
CA ALA A 282 -3.51 27.73 -8.14
C ALA A 282 -3.75 27.20 -6.71
N THR A 283 -2.94 27.65 -5.76
CA THR A 283 -3.11 27.31 -4.35
C THR A 283 -4.39 27.97 -3.81
N PRO A 284 -5.34 27.22 -3.23
CA PRO A 284 -6.52 27.81 -2.61
C PRO A 284 -6.12 28.78 -1.49
N TYR A 285 -6.74 29.97 -1.44
CA TYR A 285 -6.36 31.01 -0.46
C TYR A 285 -6.44 30.51 0.99
N TRP A 286 -7.47 29.72 1.31
CA TRP A 286 -7.69 29.20 2.66
C TRP A 286 -6.60 28.20 3.03
N ARG A 287 -6.08 27.43 2.06
CA ARG A 287 -5.01 26.45 2.29
C ARG A 287 -3.71 27.17 2.61
N GLN A 288 -3.40 28.22 1.86
CA GLN A 288 -2.25 29.09 2.15
C GLN A 288 -2.35 29.68 3.56
N GLN A 289 -3.48 30.32 3.91
CA GLN A 289 -3.66 30.90 5.25
C GLN A 289 -3.58 29.87 6.37
N ARG A 290 -4.17 28.67 6.19
CA ARG A 290 -4.07 27.58 7.16
C ARG A 290 -2.62 27.15 7.35
N SER A 291 -1.87 26.98 6.27
CA SER A 291 -0.48 26.57 6.32
C SER A 291 0.41 27.62 7.00
N ASP A 292 0.20 28.91 6.71
CA ASP A 292 0.93 30.01 7.37
C ASP A 292 0.67 30.02 8.90
N ARG A 293 -0.58 29.81 9.31
CA ARG A 293 -0.94 29.71 10.74
C ARG A 293 -0.29 28.51 11.43
N ARG A 294 -0.23 27.35 10.75
CA ARG A 294 0.44 26.15 11.27
C ARG A 294 1.95 26.37 11.36
N GLN A 295 2.57 26.98 10.35
CA GLN A 295 4.00 27.32 10.39
C GLN A 295 4.30 28.24 11.56
N ALA A 296 3.54 29.32 11.75
CA ALA A 296 3.72 30.23 12.89
C ALA A 296 3.62 29.49 14.24
N LYS A 297 2.72 28.50 14.35
CA LYS A 297 2.64 27.62 15.53
C LYS A 297 3.91 26.77 15.68
N TYR A 298 4.38 26.11 14.62
CA TYR A 298 5.60 25.30 14.66
C TYR A 298 6.85 26.11 15.02
N ASP A 299 6.95 27.34 14.51
CA ASP A 299 8.01 28.29 14.81
C ASP A 299 7.96 28.69 16.29
N SER A 300 6.75 28.98 16.81
CA SER A 300 6.56 29.29 18.24
C SER A 300 6.96 28.14 19.16
N LEU A 301 6.79 26.89 18.69
CA LEU A 301 7.18 25.67 19.39
C LEU A 301 8.65 25.29 19.16
N LYS A 302 9.38 26.00 18.29
CA LYS A 302 10.75 25.68 17.84
C LYS A 302 10.90 24.22 17.41
N SER A 303 9.85 23.69 16.79
CA SER A 303 9.76 22.27 16.47
C SER A 303 10.65 21.84 15.29
N GLY A 304 11.06 22.80 14.45
CA GLY A 304 11.80 22.53 13.21
C GLY A 304 10.93 21.98 12.08
N TYR A 305 9.62 21.78 12.30
CA TYR A 305 8.70 21.37 11.25
C TYR A 305 8.42 22.48 10.26
N LYS A 306 8.35 22.10 8.98
CA LYS A 306 7.97 22.97 7.87
C LYS A 306 6.62 22.52 7.32
N GLU A 307 5.68 23.46 7.26
CA GLU A 307 4.37 23.29 6.64
C GLU A 307 4.42 23.74 5.19
N TYR A 308 3.72 23.00 4.32
CA TYR A 308 3.65 23.30 2.89
C TYR A 308 2.20 23.46 2.47
N ALA A 309 1.89 24.53 1.73
CA ALA A 309 0.56 24.77 1.16
C ALA A 309 0.40 24.16 -0.24
N ARG A 310 1.53 23.86 -0.90
CA ARG A 310 1.63 23.47 -2.31
C ARG A 310 2.95 22.74 -2.56
N ASP A 311 3.07 22.16 -3.75
CA ASP A 311 4.27 21.53 -4.28
C ASP A 311 4.85 20.39 -3.41
N HIS A 312 4.09 19.91 -2.42
CA HIS A 312 4.39 18.72 -1.63
C HIS A 312 3.16 17.82 -1.48
N PHE A 313 3.36 16.51 -1.46
CA PHE A 313 2.28 15.55 -1.26
C PHE A 313 1.50 15.82 0.03
N THR A 314 0.21 16.12 -0.12
CA THR A 314 -0.71 16.41 1.00
C THR A 314 -2.10 15.81 0.78
N GLY A 315 -2.29 15.14 -0.36
CA GLY A 315 -3.50 14.45 -0.79
C GLY A 315 -3.15 13.20 -1.60
N ALA A 316 -2.06 12.51 -1.28
CA ALA A 316 -1.62 11.35 -2.07
C ALA A 316 -2.66 10.22 -2.01
N SER A 317 -2.97 9.65 -3.17
CA SER A 317 -4.11 8.77 -3.40
C SER A 317 -3.84 7.79 -4.56
N GLY A 318 -4.61 6.71 -4.65
CA GLY A 318 -4.45 5.73 -5.71
C GLY A 318 -3.31 4.75 -5.45
N GLY A 319 -2.13 4.94 -6.06
CA GLY A 319 -1.02 3.97 -5.91
C GLY A 319 -1.30 2.67 -6.65
N THR A 320 -1.30 2.72 -7.99
CA THR A 320 -1.60 1.57 -8.86
C THR A 320 -0.38 1.15 -9.66
N PHE A 321 -0.09 -0.15 -9.63
CA PHE A 321 0.93 -0.76 -10.48
C PHE A 321 0.45 -0.88 -11.92
N TYR A 322 1.26 -0.38 -12.85
CA TYR A 322 0.98 -0.53 -14.27
C TYR A 322 1.58 -1.84 -14.81
N GLY A 323 0.77 -2.90 -14.74
CA GLY A 323 1.05 -4.21 -15.34
C GLY A 323 0.42 -4.41 -16.72
N GLY A 324 0.03 -3.32 -17.40
CA GLY A 324 -0.63 -3.33 -18.70
C GLY A 324 0.33 -3.39 -19.88
N ASP A 325 -0.18 -3.80 -21.03
CA ASP A 325 0.59 -3.89 -22.28
C ASP A 325 0.15 -2.83 -23.32
N GLY A 326 -0.71 -1.90 -22.93
CA GLY A 326 -1.21 -0.83 -23.79
C GLY A 326 -0.24 0.36 -23.94
N PHE A 327 0.65 0.58 -22.99
CA PHE A 327 1.68 1.62 -23.02
C PHE A 327 3.02 1.02 -23.49
N GLY A 328 4.00 1.90 -23.77
CA GLY A 328 5.36 1.46 -24.09
C GLY A 328 6.02 0.70 -22.93
N ALA A 329 6.99 -0.17 -23.24
CA ALA A 329 7.65 -1.02 -22.26
C ALA A 329 8.32 -0.26 -21.09
N SER A 330 8.70 1.01 -21.30
CA SER A 330 9.28 1.88 -20.25
C SER A 330 8.30 2.28 -19.15
N PHE A 331 6.98 2.09 -19.36
CA PHE A 331 5.95 2.35 -18.35
C PHE A 331 5.57 1.10 -17.56
N TYR A 332 5.87 -0.09 -18.10
CA TYR A 332 5.60 -1.35 -17.42
C TYR A 332 6.34 -1.39 -16.09
N GLY A 333 5.62 -1.68 -15.00
CA GLY A 333 6.20 -1.73 -13.67
C GLY A 333 6.22 -0.40 -12.91
N SER A 334 5.73 0.69 -13.52
CA SER A 334 5.57 1.96 -12.82
C SER A 334 4.42 1.93 -11.80
N ILE A 335 4.54 2.77 -10.77
CA ILE A 335 3.45 3.07 -9.84
C ILE A 335 2.91 4.46 -10.16
N PHE A 336 1.59 4.56 -10.33
CA PHE A 336 0.90 5.83 -10.54
C PHE A 336 0.16 6.25 -9.27
N THR A 337 0.41 7.48 -8.83
CA THR A 337 -0.14 8.07 -7.60
C THR A 337 -0.76 9.42 -7.91
N GLY A 338 -2.02 9.63 -7.53
CA GLY A 338 -2.69 10.91 -7.66
C GLY A 338 -2.39 11.78 -6.44
N ASP A 339 -2.38 13.10 -6.61
CA ASP A 339 -2.58 14.02 -5.49
C ASP A 339 -3.89 14.78 -5.71
N VAL A 340 -4.90 14.45 -4.91
CA VAL A 340 -6.23 15.07 -5.03
C VAL A 340 -6.20 16.55 -4.63
N SER A 341 -5.25 16.97 -3.81
CA SER A 341 -5.08 18.36 -3.38
C SER A 341 -4.29 19.20 -4.38
N GLY A 342 -3.34 18.58 -5.08
CA GLY A 342 -2.46 19.16 -6.09
C GLY A 342 -2.96 19.04 -7.53
N ASN A 343 -4.05 18.30 -7.76
CA ASN A 343 -4.69 18.13 -9.07
C ASN A 343 -3.75 17.51 -10.12
N LEU A 344 -3.03 16.44 -9.76
CA LEU A 344 -1.98 15.84 -10.59
C LEU A 344 -1.88 14.32 -10.41
N VAL A 345 -1.21 13.67 -11.36
CA VAL A 345 -0.81 12.27 -11.35
C VAL A 345 0.71 12.22 -11.44
N HIS A 346 1.31 11.66 -10.40
CA HIS A 346 2.72 11.34 -10.27
C HIS A 346 2.99 9.91 -10.75
N ARG A 347 4.19 9.66 -11.28
CA ARG A 347 4.65 8.34 -11.70
C ARG A 347 6.04 8.04 -11.15
N ASP A 348 6.14 6.87 -10.53
CA ASP A 348 7.39 6.29 -10.05
C ASP A 348 7.82 5.10 -10.90
N ILE A 349 9.12 4.95 -11.09
CA ILE A 349 9.76 3.74 -11.62
C ILE A 349 10.45 3.02 -10.48
N LEU A 350 10.09 1.75 -10.28
CA LEU A 350 10.70 0.90 -9.28
C LEU A 350 12.04 0.34 -9.76
N LYS A 351 13.07 0.48 -8.94
CA LYS A 351 14.43 -0.02 -9.21
C LYS A 351 14.88 -0.92 -8.07
N SER A 352 15.33 -2.13 -8.39
CA SER A 352 15.95 -3.00 -7.39
C SER A 352 17.35 -2.49 -7.05
N VAL A 353 17.73 -2.56 -5.77
CA VAL A 353 19.05 -2.11 -5.28
C VAL A 353 19.83 -3.29 -4.73
N PRO A 354 21.09 -3.52 -5.15
CA PRO A 354 21.90 -4.61 -4.62
C PRO A 354 21.97 -4.61 -3.09
N GLY A 355 21.72 -5.77 -2.49
CA GLY A 355 21.74 -5.95 -1.04
C GLY A 355 20.55 -5.36 -0.27
N GLN A 356 19.55 -4.77 -0.95
CA GLN A 356 18.34 -4.26 -0.32
C GLN A 356 17.11 -5.05 -0.78
N PRO A 357 16.29 -5.59 0.15
CA PRO A 357 15.06 -6.28 -0.22
C PRO A 357 13.98 -5.33 -0.74
N THR A 358 14.07 -4.05 -0.38
CA THR A 358 13.17 -3.01 -0.85
C THR A 358 13.64 -2.41 -2.16
N TYR A 359 12.68 -1.99 -2.99
CA TYR A 359 12.93 -1.16 -4.17
C TYR A 359 13.26 0.27 -3.78
N VAL A 360 13.74 1.04 -4.75
CA VAL A 360 13.73 2.49 -4.76
C VAL A 360 12.76 2.95 -5.83
N ALA A 361 11.92 3.94 -5.49
CA ALA A 361 11.02 4.62 -6.39
C ALA A 361 11.68 5.92 -6.86
N SER A 362 11.86 6.04 -8.18
CA SER A 362 12.44 7.22 -8.81
C SER A 362 11.51 7.82 -9.86
N ARG A 363 11.57 9.14 -10.03
CA ARG A 363 11.10 9.80 -11.26
C ARG A 363 11.83 9.28 -12.49
N ASP A 364 11.13 9.25 -13.61
CA ASP A 364 11.76 9.06 -14.92
C ASP A 364 12.69 10.24 -15.25
N GLU A 365 13.73 9.98 -16.04
CA GLU A 365 14.65 11.02 -16.49
C GLU A 365 13.94 12.16 -17.25
N LYS A 366 12.83 11.83 -17.92
CA LYS A 366 12.00 12.80 -18.64
C LYS A 366 10.95 13.48 -17.75
N GLU A 367 10.82 13.14 -16.47
CA GLU A 367 9.75 13.64 -15.57
C GLU A 367 10.34 14.34 -14.33
N LYS A 368 11.57 14.88 -14.46
CA LYS A 368 12.32 15.53 -13.36
C LYS A 368 11.86 16.93 -13.00
N ASP A 369 11.10 17.59 -13.87
CA ASP A 369 10.64 18.99 -13.72
C ASP A 369 9.14 19.17 -13.97
N HIS A 370 8.40 18.07 -14.13
CA HIS A 370 6.96 18.05 -14.29
C HIS A 370 6.36 16.72 -13.82
N GLU A 371 5.03 16.67 -13.72
CA GLU A 371 4.31 15.43 -13.42
C GLU A 371 3.83 14.72 -14.68
N PHE A 372 3.53 13.42 -14.55
CA PHE A 372 2.98 12.64 -15.65
C PHE A 372 1.66 13.24 -16.18
N LEU A 373 0.82 13.76 -15.28
CA LEU A 373 -0.32 14.61 -15.62
C LEU A 373 -0.43 15.71 -14.55
N ALA A 374 -0.55 16.97 -14.95
CA ALA A 374 -0.93 18.06 -14.04
C ALA A 374 -2.04 18.92 -14.65
N ALA A 375 -3.05 19.29 -13.85
CA ALA A 375 -4.16 20.14 -14.27
C ALA A 375 -4.04 21.56 -13.71
N THR A 376 -4.51 22.56 -14.47
CA THR A 376 -4.80 23.89 -13.89
C THR A 376 -6.22 23.98 -13.32
N ASP A 377 -7.11 23.05 -13.68
CA ASP A 377 -8.43 22.90 -13.08
C ASP A 377 -8.31 22.44 -11.62
N THR A 378 -8.71 23.30 -10.69
CA THR A 378 -8.65 23.01 -9.25
C THR A 378 -9.71 22.01 -8.80
N TRP A 379 -10.69 21.65 -9.64
CA TRP A 379 -11.72 20.66 -9.32
C TRP A 379 -11.32 19.23 -9.66
N PHE A 380 -10.28 19.01 -10.47
CA PHE A 380 -9.79 17.68 -10.84
C PHE A 380 -9.18 16.94 -9.63
N ARG A 381 -9.82 15.87 -9.15
CA ARG A 381 -9.40 15.11 -7.96
C ARG A 381 -9.10 13.65 -8.35
N PRO A 382 -7.90 13.33 -8.87
CA PRO A 382 -7.54 11.97 -9.25
C PRO A 382 -7.42 11.08 -8.00
N ALA A 383 -8.52 10.45 -7.60
CA ALA A 383 -8.65 9.72 -6.35
C ALA A 383 -8.06 8.31 -6.43
N ASN A 384 -8.08 7.69 -7.61
CA ASN A 384 -7.62 6.31 -7.81
C ASN A 384 -7.36 6.00 -9.29
N PHE A 385 -6.81 4.82 -9.58
CA PHE A 385 -6.58 4.34 -10.94
C PHE A 385 -6.93 2.86 -11.10
N THR A 386 -7.22 2.46 -12.34
CA THR A 386 -7.50 1.06 -12.69
C THR A 386 -6.81 0.68 -13.99
N LEU A 387 -6.19 -0.50 -14.02
CA LEU A 387 -5.69 -1.11 -15.24
C LEU A 387 -6.84 -1.81 -15.98
N GLY A 388 -7.08 -1.42 -17.23
CA GLY A 388 -8.12 -2.01 -18.07
C GLY A 388 -7.69 -3.27 -18.84
N PRO A 389 -8.65 -4.05 -19.36
CA PRO A 389 -8.38 -5.22 -20.21
C PRO A 389 -7.68 -4.85 -21.53
N ASP A 390 -7.88 -3.62 -22.01
CA ASP A 390 -7.21 -3.02 -23.17
C ASP A 390 -5.71 -2.72 -22.93
N GLY A 391 -5.28 -2.78 -21.67
CA GLY A 391 -3.93 -2.45 -21.22
C GLY A 391 -3.74 -0.95 -20.94
N TYR A 392 -4.80 -0.16 -20.90
CA TYR A 392 -4.76 1.27 -20.60
C TYR A 392 -5.01 1.57 -19.13
N LEU A 393 -4.63 2.78 -18.70
CA LEU A 393 -4.84 3.26 -17.34
C LEU A 393 -6.06 4.18 -17.30
N TYR A 394 -6.97 3.91 -16.37
CA TYR A 394 -8.17 4.70 -16.15
C TYR A 394 -7.99 5.53 -14.88
N ILE A 395 -8.24 6.83 -14.95
CA ILE A 395 -8.17 7.76 -13.80
C ILE A 395 -9.57 7.94 -13.25
N VAL A 396 -9.75 7.64 -11.96
CA VAL A 396 -10.97 7.88 -11.21
C VAL A 396 -10.91 9.30 -10.62
N ASP A 397 -11.71 10.21 -11.16
CA ASP A 397 -11.74 11.63 -10.78
C ASP A 397 -13.03 11.96 -10.04
N MET A 398 -12.91 12.26 -8.74
CA MET A 398 -14.06 12.60 -7.89
C MET A 398 -14.75 13.91 -8.32
N TYR A 399 -14.03 14.78 -9.04
CA TYR A 399 -14.42 16.09 -9.55
C TYR A 399 -15.26 16.97 -8.59
N ARG A 400 -14.60 17.74 -7.72
CA ARG A 400 -15.28 18.59 -6.73
C ARG A 400 -14.47 19.80 -6.28
N GLN A 401 -15.18 20.85 -5.84
CA GLN A 401 -14.57 22.13 -5.46
C GLN A 401 -13.63 21.99 -4.26
N HIS A 402 -14.09 21.32 -3.20
CA HIS A 402 -13.33 21.11 -1.96
C HIS A 402 -13.14 19.63 -1.72
N ILE A 403 -11.89 19.19 -1.60
CA ILE A 403 -11.59 17.78 -1.31
C ILE A 403 -11.37 17.55 0.18
N GLU A 404 -10.98 18.55 0.95
CA GLU A 404 -10.65 18.37 2.36
C GLU A 404 -11.86 18.18 3.26
N THR A 405 -11.67 17.38 4.31
CA THR A 405 -12.68 17.22 5.36
C THR A 405 -12.86 18.53 6.14
N PRO A 406 -14.10 18.96 6.45
CA PRO A 406 -14.37 20.21 7.17
C PRO A 406 -13.68 20.29 8.54
N VAL A 407 -13.37 19.16 9.17
CA VAL A 407 -12.68 19.09 10.47
C VAL A 407 -11.22 19.55 10.41
N SER A 408 -10.61 19.52 9.22
CA SER A 408 -9.20 19.88 9.00
C SER A 408 -8.98 21.38 8.73
N ILE A 409 -10.06 22.17 8.68
CA ILE A 409 -10.08 23.59 8.31
C ILE A 409 -10.58 24.44 9.50
N PRO A 410 -9.85 25.53 9.88
CA PRO A 410 -10.29 26.48 10.90
C PRO A 410 -11.69 27.06 10.65
N GLU A 411 -12.47 27.29 11.71
CA GLU A 411 -13.88 27.72 11.62
C GLU A 411 -14.08 29.02 10.84
N ASP A 412 -13.20 30.00 11.04
CA ASP A 412 -13.27 31.29 10.35
C ASP A 412 -13.05 31.16 8.83
N LEU A 413 -12.23 30.19 8.41
CA LEU A 413 -11.95 29.91 7.00
C LEU A 413 -13.04 29.10 6.30
N LYS A 414 -13.99 28.50 7.05
CA LYS A 414 -15.09 27.70 6.49
C LYS A 414 -16.33 28.52 6.14
N SER A 415 -16.42 29.76 6.62
CA SER A 415 -17.64 30.58 6.60
C SER A 415 -18.25 30.78 5.20
N ASP A 416 -17.44 30.71 4.13
CA ASP A 416 -17.87 30.85 2.73
C ASP A 416 -17.62 29.60 1.87
N MET A 417 -17.36 28.43 2.49
CA MET A 417 -17.13 27.16 1.80
C MET A 417 -18.40 26.33 1.65
N ASP A 418 -18.64 25.78 0.46
CA ASP A 418 -19.69 24.79 0.21
C ASP A 418 -19.09 23.42 -0.05
N PHE A 419 -19.09 22.58 0.99
CA PHE A 419 -18.57 21.21 0.91
C PHE A 419 -19.49 20.24 0.15
N THR A 420 -20.65 20.67 -0.34
CA THR A 420 -21.53 19.87 -1.20
C THR A 420 -21.38 20.22 -2.69
N ASN A 421 -20.62 21.27 -2.99
CA ASN A 421 -20.40 21.72 -4.36
C ASN A 421 -19.45 20.75 -5.10
N GLY A 422 -20.05 19.91 -5.93
CA GLY A 422 -19.37 18.77 -6.57
C GLY A 422 -20.11 17.44 -6.38
N ASP A 423 -21.10 17.35 -5.48
CA ASP A 423 -21.74 16.07 -5.13
C ASP A 423 -22.52 15.39 -6.27
N THR A 424 -22.75 16.11 -7.38
CA THR A 424 -23.39 15.61 -8.61
C THR A 424 -22.42 15.41 -9.76
N TYR A 425 -21.11 15.53 -9.53
CA TYR A 425 -20.06 15.43 -10.54
C TYR A 425 -19.18 14.21 -10.29
N GLY A 426 -18.54 13.72 -11.33
CA GLY A 426 -17.64 12.57 -11.26
C GLY A 426 -17.23 12.13 -12.64
N ARG A 427 -15.97 11.75 -12.82
CA ARG A 427 -15.41 11.46 -14.13
C ARG A 427 -14.49 10.27 -14.06
N ILE A 428 -14.49 9.49 -15.14
CA ILE A 428 -13.46 8.48 -15.39
C ILE A 428 -12.81 8.81 -16.71
N TRP A 429 -11.50 8.98 -16.68
CA TRP A 429 -10.70 9.31 -17.84
C TRP A 429 -9.90 8.09 -18.30
N ARG A 430 -9.78 7.89 -19.61
CA ARG A 430 -8.92 6.85 -20.20
C ARG A 430 -7.65 7.47 -20.76
N LEU A 431 -6.49 7.04 -20.28
CA LEU A 431 -5.18 7.40 -20.81
C LEU A 431 -4.72 6.39 -21.87
N PHE A 432 -4.23 6.87 -23.00
CA PHE A 432 -3.74 6.01 -24.09
C PHE A 432 -2.52 6.64 -24.78
N PRO A 433 -1.61 5.86 -25.37
CA PRO A 433 -0.51 6.41 -26.15
C PRO A 433 -1.03 7.02 -27.45
N THR A 434 -0.49 8.17 -27.86
CA THR A 434 -0.83 8.82 -29.15
C THR A 434 -0.07 8.25 -30.33
N SER A 435 0.99 7.48 -30.06
CA SER A 435 1.73 6.74 -31.08
C SER A 435 1.22 5.31 -31.20
N GLY A 436 1.17 4.81 -32.44
CA GLY A 436 0.62 3.49 -32.75
C GLY A 436 -0.90 3.49 -32.95
N GLN A 437 -1.45 2.30 -33.21
CA GLN A 437 -2.90 2.13 -33.31
C GLN A 437 -3.49 2.09 -31.90
N LYS A 438 -4.41 3.01 -31.60
CA LYS A 438 -5.23 2.93 -30.39
C LYS A 438 -5.95 1.59 -30.39
N ARG A 439 -5.76 0.83 -29.32
CA ARG A 439 -6.33 -0.50 -29.17
C ARG A 439 -7.84 -0.39 -29.07
N ASP A 440 -8.51 -1.38 -29.64
CA ASP A 440 -9.95 -1.49 -29.49
C ASP A 440 -10.24 -1.74 -28.00
N ALA A 441 -11.21 -1.00 -27.47
CA ALA A 441 -11.55 -1.06 -26.05
C ALA A 441 -12.72 -2.00 -25.79
N GLN A 442 -12.91 -2.98 -26.68
CA GLN A 442 -13.93 -4.01 -26.53
C GLN A 442 -13.77 -4.72 -25.20
N LEU A 443 -14.78 -4.54 -24.37
CA LEU A 443 -14.92 -5.21 -23.10
C LEU A 443 -15.18 -6.70 -23.38
N THR A 444 -14.20 -7.54 -23.07
CA THR A 444 -14.24 -8.97 -23.44
C THR A 444 -14.93 -9.80 -22.37
N ASP A 445 -15.92 -10.60 -22.78
CA ASP A 445 -16.55 -11.59 -21.92
C ASP A 445 -15.72 -12.89 -21.86
N LEU A 446 -15.26 -13.24 -20.67
CA LEU A 446 -14.51 -14.45 -20.33
C LEU A 446 -15.38 -15.51 -19.65
N SER A 447 -16.60 -15.18 -19.24
CA SER A 447 -17.44 -16.03 -18.39
C SER A 447 -17.72 -17.40 -19.02
N ALA A 448 -17.90 -17.44 -20.34
CA ALA A 448 -18.16 -18.65 -21.11
C ALA A 448 -16.91 -19.45 -21.49
N ARG A 449 -15.70 -18.92 -21.29
CA ARG A 449 -14.45 -19.63 -21.65
C ARG A 449 -14.25 -20.86 -20.77
N LYS A 450 -13.73 -21.95 -21.34
CA LYS A 450 -13.39 -23.17 -20.61
C LYS A 450 -12.13 -22.98 -19.76
N SER A 451 -11.92 -23.86 -18.77
CA SER A 451 -10.76 -23.77 -17.86
C SER A 451 -9.42 -23.83 -18.61
N GLU A 452 -9.32 -24.61 -19.68
CA GLU A 452 -8.12 -24.68 -20.54
C GLU A 452 -7.85 -23.37 -21.26
N GLU A 453 -8.90 -22.67 -21.69
CA GLU A 453 -8.79 -21.37 -22.37
C GLU A 453 -8.39 -20.26 -21.38
N LEU A 454 -8.89 -20.32 -20.14
CA LEU A 454 -8.44 -19.43 -19.06
C LEU A 454 -6.99 -19.70 -18.68
N LEU A 455 -6.58 -20.97 -18.61
CA LEU A 455 -5.20 -21.35 -18.28
C LEU A 455 -4.20 -20.73 -19.28
N ALA A 456 -4.55 -20.67 -20.56
CA ALA A 456 -3.71 -20.01 -21.58
C ALA A 456 -3.49 -18.51 -21.30
N LEU A 457 -4.42 -17.85 -20.59
CA LEU A 457 -4.32 -16.42 -20.24
C LEU A 457 -3.42 -16.17 -19.02
N LEU A 458 -2.97 -17.21 -18.31
CA LEU A 458 -2.02 -17.04 -17.20
C LEU A 458 -0.66 -16.46 -17.67
N SER A 459 -0.33 -16.58 -18.96
CA SER A 459 0.86 -15.98 -19.58
C SER A 459 0.55 -14.73 -20.42
N HIS A 460 -0.65 -14.15 -20.30
CA HIS A 460 -1.01 -12.95 -21.05
C HIS A 460 -0.13 -11.75 -20.61
N PRO A 461 0.30 -10.83 -21.50
CA PRO A 461 1.19 -9.73 -21.13
C PRO A 461 0.56 -8.70 -20.17
N ASN A 462 -0.74 -8.45 -20.31
CA ASN A 462 -1.51 -7.61 -19.38
C ASN A 462 -1.92 -8.37 -18.10
N GLN A 463 -1.55 -7.80 -16.95
CA GLN A 463 -1.81 -8.33 -15.61
C GLN A 463 -3.30 -8.57 -15.32
N TRP A 464 -4.20 -7.72 -15.84
CA TRP A 464 -5.65 -7.89 -15.65
C TRP A 464 -6.12 -9.27 -16.13
N TRP A 465 -5.63 -9.72 -17.29
CA TRP A 465 -5.99 -11.01 -17.87
C TRP A 465 -5.47 -12.18 -17.03
N ARG A 466 -4.23 -12.07 -16.54
CA ARG A 466 -3.62 -13.13 -15.71
C ARG A 466 -4.36 -13.29 -14.39
N LEU A 467 -4.59 -12.19 -13.67
CA LEU A 467 -5.29 -12.22 -12.39
C LEU A 467 -6.75 -12.63 -12.52
N THR A 468 -7.45 -12.15 -13.56
CA THR A 468 -8.85 -12.54 -13.83
C THR A 468 -8.94 -14.03 -14.15
N ALA A 469 -8.07 -14.55 -15.02
CA ALA A 469 -8.03 -15.98 -15.33
C ALA A 469 -7.69 -16.83 -14.11
N GLN A 470 -6.69 -16.46 -13.31
CA GLN A 470 -6.35 -17.16 -12.07
C GLN A 470 -7.53 -17.18 -11.09
N ARG A 471 -8.16 -16.02 -10.83
CA ARG A 471 -9.34 -15.91 -9.97
C ARG A 471 -10.43 -16.86 -10.46
N MET A 472 -10.79 -16.82 -11.74
CA MET A 472 -11.85 -17.67 -12.30
C MET A 472 -11.50 -19.17 -12.19
N LEU A 473 -10.25 -19.56 -12.40
CA LEU A 473 -9.81 -20.95 -12.20
C LEU A 473 -9.93 -21.38 -10.74
N LEU A 474 -9.58 -20.49 -9.81
CA LEU A 474 -9.73 -20.71 -8.38
C LEU A 474 -11.21 -20.80 -7.96
N GLU A 475 -12.08 -19.99 -8.56
CA GLU A 475 -13.53 -20.04 -8.31
C GLU A 475 -14.15 -21.36 -8.81
N ARG A 476 -13.65 -21.90 -9.93
CA ARG A 476 -14.15 -23.11 -10.58
C ARG A 476 -13.68 -24.41 -9.92
N GLN A 477 -12.50 -24.42 -9.31
CA GLN A 477 -11.91 -25.62 -8.69
C GLN A 477 -11.85 -26.83 -9.65
N ASP A 478 -11.63 -26.58 -10.94
CA ASP A 478 -11.64 -27.61 -11.98
C ASP A 478 -10.37 -28.45 -11.96
N MET A 479 -10.47 -29.70 -11.49
CA MET A 479 -9.34 -30.61 -11.37
C MET A 479 -8.86 -31.18 -12.71
N SER A 480 -9.63 -31.06 -13.79
CA SER A 480 -9.28 -31.63 -15.10
C SER A 480 -8.04 -30.98 -15.73
N ILE A 481 -7.74 -29.72 -15.36
CA ILE A 481 -6.63 -28.94 -15.90
C ILE A 481 -5.31 -29.13 -15.13
N VAL A 482 -5.26 -29.91 -14.04
CA VAL A 482 -4.06 -30.06 -13.21
C VAL A 482 -2.84 -30.53 -14.02
N SER A 483 -3.01 -31.50 -14.90
CA SER A 483 -1.92 -31.98 -15.77
C SER A 483 -1.40 -30.87 -16.69
N LEU A 484 -2.28 -30.02 -17.21
CA LEU A 484 -1.91 -28.89 -18.05
C LEU A 484 -1.22 -27.78 -17.23
N LEU A 485 -1.67 -27.51 -16.01
CA LEU A 485 -1.02 -26.56 -15.10
C LEU A 485 0.41 -26.99 -14.76
N LYS A 486 0.61 -28.28 -14.44
CA LYS A 486 1.95 -28.83 -14.19
C LYS A 486 2.86 -28.68 -15.41
N LYS A 487 2.31 -28.91 -16.62
CA LYS A 487 3.03 -28.69 -17.87
C LYS A 487 3.38 -27.22 -18.08
N THR A 488 2.43 -26.30 -17.88
CA THR A 488 2.65 -24.85 -18.01
C THR A 488 3.72 -24.36 -17.05
N PHE A 489 3.65 -24.76 -15.77
CA PHE A 489 4.70 -24.45 -14.80
C PHE A 489 6.06 -25.02 -15.25
N ALA A 490 6.07 -26.22 -15.82
CA ALA A 490 7.32 -26.88 -16.20
C ALA A 490 7.98 -26.33 -17.48
N GLU A 491 7.19 -25.85 -18.44
CA GLU A 491 7.64 -25.60 -19.82
C GLU A 491 7.44 -24.16 -20.30
N SER A 492 6.60 -23.35 -19.64
CA SER A 492 6.36 -21.97 -20.07
C SER A 492 7.63 -21.12 -20.02
N LYS A 493 7.88 -20.39 -21.10
CA LYS A 493 8.96 -19.39 -21.15
C LYS A 493 8.63 -18.14 -20.35
N ASP A 494 7.34 -17.83 -20.19
CA ASP A 494 6.89 -16.68 -19.44
C ASP A 494 6.85 -16.99 -17.94
N ALA A 495 7.68 -16.30 -17.16
CA ALA A 495 7.83 -16.57 -15.74
C ALA A 495 6.60 -16.19 -14.91
N LYS A 496 5.86 -15.17 -15.35
CA LYS A 496 4.60 -14.76 -14.70
C LYS A 496 3.58 -15.88 -14.83
N GLY A 497 3.42 -16.45 -16.02
CA GLY A 497 2.54 -17.60 -16.22
C GLY A 497 2.97 -18.86 -15.48
N ARG A 498 4.28 -19.09 -15.30
CA ARG A 498 4.74 -20.14 -14.37
C ARG A 498 4.26 -19.85 -12.94
N LEU A 499 4.43 -18.62 -12.45
CA LEU A 499 4.00 -18.23 -11.10
C LEU A 499 2.48 -18.34 -10.91
N HIS A 500 1.69 -17.84 -11.86
CA HIS A 500 0.24 -17.98 -11.83
C HIS A 500 -0.18 -19.46 -11.84
N ALA A 501 0.42 -20.30 -12.70
CA ALA A 501 0.14 -21.74 -12.69
C ALA A 501 0.52 -22.41 -11.35
N PHE A 502 1.63 -21.99 -10.74
CA PHE A 502 2.09 -22.46 -9.43
C PHE A 502 1.06 -22.18 -8.34
N TYR A 503 0.45 -20.98 -8.31
CA TYR A 503 -0.58 -20.64 -7.34
C TYR A 503 -1.98 -21.17 -7.67
N VAL A 504 -2.32 -21.42 -8.94
CA VAL A 504 -3.53 -22.19 -9.27
C VAL A 504 -3.38 -23.63 -8.77
N LEU A 505 -2.21 -24.27 -8.97
CA LEU A 505 -1.93 -25.59 -8.39
C LEU A 505 -2.02 -25.57 -6.85
N GLU A 506 -1.57 -24.49 -6.19
CA GLU A 506 -1.72 -24.32 -4.73
C GLU A 506 -3.19 -24.26 -4.33
N GLY A 507 -3.97 -23.44 -5.03
CA GLY A 507 -5.41 -23.27 -4.80
C GLY A 507 -6.22 -24.55 -5.01
N LEU A 508 -5.81 -25.38 -5.98
CA LEU A 508 -6.40 -26.69 -6.28
C LEU A 508 -5.85 -27.83 -5.39
N ASN A 509 -5.07 -27.52 -4.36
CA ASN A 509 -4.38 -28.50 -3.50
C ASN A 509 -3.59 -29.57 -4.29
N SER A 510 -2.99 -29.17 -5.41
CA SER A 510 -2.33 -30.04 -6.39
C SER A 510 -0.83 -29.76 -6.53
N LEU A 511 -0.26 -28.96 -5.63
CA LEU A 511 1.20 -28.81 -5.48
C LEU A 511 1.81 -30.05 -4.83
N ASP A 512 2.94 -30.48 -5.38
CA ASP A 512 3.75 -31.57 -4.85
C ASP A 512 5.20 -31.11 -4.63
N ALA A 513 5.97 -31.95 -3.95
CA ALA A 513 7.34 -31.63 -3.56
C ALA A 513 8.25 -31.40 -4.79
N GLU A 514 8.05 -32.12 -5.89
CA GLU A 514 8.85 -31.96 -7.11
C GLU A 514 8.61 -30.59 -7.78
N ILE A 515 7.37 -30.12 -7.79
CA ILE A 515 7.04 -28.77 -8.29
C ILE A 515 7.71 -27.71 -7.41
N ILE A 516 7.68 -27.85 -6.08
CA ILE A 516 8.36 -26.95 -5.14
C ILE A 516 9.86 -26.93 -5.41
N LYS A 517 10.50 -28.09 -5.54
CA LYS A 517 11.93 -28.21 -5.83
C LYS A 517 12.29 -27.52 -7.13
N LYS A 518 11.48 -27.70 -8.18
CA LYS A 518 11.68 -27.02 -9.46
C LYS A 518 11.53 -25.51 -9.32
N ALA A 519 10.54 -25.03 -8.57
CA ALA A 519 10.32 -23.61 -8.30
C ALA A 519 11.50 -22.96 -7.54
N LEU A 520 12.07 -23.65 -6.54
CA LEU A 520 13.27 -23.19 -5.82
C LEU A 520 14.51 -23.04 -6.73
N ASN A 521 14.52 -23.70 -7.88
CA ASN A 521 15.60 -23.65 -8.88
C ASN A 521 15.20 -22.89 -10.16
N ASP A 522 14.07 -22.17 -10.16
CA ASP A 522 13.61 -21.43 -11.33
C ASP A 522 14.61 -20.31 -11.70
N ALA A 523 14.74 -20.01 -12.99
CA ALA A 523 15.63 -18.95 -13.46
C ALA A 523 15.16 -17.55 -13.01
N GLU A 524 13.84 -17.36 -12.89
CA GLU A 524 13.26 -16.08 -12.51
C GLU A 524 13.26 -15.92 -10.98
N PRO A 525 13.85 -14.82 -10.43
CA PRO A 525 13.86 -14.58 -9.00
C PRO A 525 12.46 -14.55 -8.34
N GLY A 526 11.47 -13.94 -8.99
CA GLY A 526 10.11 -13.88 -8.44
C GLY A 526 9.48 -15.26 -8.24
N VAL A 527 9.76 -16.23 -9.13
CA VAL A 527 9.30 -17.61 -8.93
C VAL A 527 10.00 -18.26 -7.73
N ARG A 528 11.32 -18.05 -7.58
CA ARG A 528 12.08 -18.56 -6.42
C ARG A 528 11.61 -17.97 -5.10
N GLU A 529 11.26 -16.69 -5.08
CA GLU A 529 10.73 -16.01 -3.89
C GLU A 529 9.44 -16.65 -3.39
N HIS A 530 8.47 -16.87 -4.28
CA HIS A 530 7.24 -17.57 -3.92
C HIS A 530 7.46 -19.06 -3.61
N ALA A 531 8.43 -19.70 -4.27
CA ALA A 531 8.82 -21.07 -3.95
C ALA A 531 9.30 -21.19 -2.50
N LEU A 532 10.10 -20.24 -2.01
CA LEU A 532 10.57 -20.20 -0.62
C LEU A 532 9.40 -20.14 0.37
N VAL A 533 8.40 -19.29 0.11
CA VAL A 533 7.18 -19.19 0.93
C VAL A 533 6.45 -20.53 1.01
N LEU A 534 6.23 -21.21 -0.11
CA LEU A 534 5.51 -22.48 -0.13
C LEU A 534 6.36 -23.66 0.36
N ALA A 535 7.68 -23.59 0.20
CA ALA A 535 8.65 -24.59 0.68
C ALA A 535 8.75 -24.65 2.21
N GLU A 536 8.24 -23.65 2.95
CA GLU A 536 8.13 -23.68 4.41
C GLU A 536 7.40 -24.94 4.93
N LYS A 537 6.52 -25.53 4.13
CA LYS A 537 5.79 -26.77 4.46
C LYS A 537 6.55 -28.06 4.10
N TYR A 538 7.75 -27.94 3.52
CA TYR A 538 8.54 -29.04 2.95
C TYR A 538 9.93 -29.07 3.58
N PRO A 539 10.09 -29.58 4.81
CA PRO A 539 11.35 -29.54 5.56
C PRO A 539 12.51 -30.26 4.87
N GLN A 540 12.25 -31.19 3.95
CA GLN A 540 13.28 -31.82 3.14
C GLN A 540 14.07 -30.85 2.25
N TYR A 541 13.53 -29.66 1.96
CA TYR A 541 14.18 -28.64 1.12
C TYR A 541 14.91 -27.55 1.94
N LEU A 542 15.08 -27.75 3.24
CA LEU A 542 15.86 -26.83 4.06
C LEU A 542 17.28 -26.56 3.51
N PRO A 543 18.03 -27.55 2.98
CA PRO A 543 19.34 -27.28 2.36
C PRO A 543 19.26 -26.30 1.18
N GLU A 544 18.25 -26.44 0.31
CA GLU A 544 18.00 -25.53 -0.80
C GLU A 544 17.59 -24.14 -0.31
N ILE A 545 16.75 -24.04 0.73
CA ILE A 545 16.36 -22.76 1.35
C ILE A 545 17.58 -22.04 1.93
N ILE A 546 18.45 -22.74 2.67
CA ILE A 546 19.69 -22.18 3.20
C ILE A 546 20.60 -21.70 2.07
N LYS A 547 20.72 -22.45 0.98
CA LYS A 547 21.53 -22.02 -0.18
C LYS A 547 21.00 -20.71 -0.79
N LEU A 548 19.69 -20.53 -0.84
CA LEU A 548 19.05 -19.35 -1.41
C LEU A 548 19.20 -18.09 -0.56
N THR A 549 19.71 -18.16 0.68
CA THR A 549 20.06 -16.94 1.44
C THR A 549 21.23 -16.19 0.84
N GLU A 550 21.95 -16.79 -0.10
CA GLU A 550 23.06 -16.21 -0.86
C GLU A 550 22.68 -15.95 -2.32
N ASP A 551 21.38 -15.92 -2.65
CA ASP A 551 20.90 -15.62 -4.00
C ASP A 551 21.34 -14.21 -4.45
N VAL A 552 21.61 -14.06 -5.74
CA VAL A 552 22.00 -12.77 -6.34
C VAL A 552 20.86 -11.75 -6.29
N SER A 553 19.60 -12.22 -6.28
CA SER A 553 18.43 -11.38 -6.05
C SER A 553 18.30 -11.08 -4.55
N PRO A 554 18.32 -9.80 -4.15
CA PRO A 554 18.12 -9.40 -2.76
C PRO A 554 16.77 -9.84 -2.19
N GLN A 555 15.72 -9.84 -3.02
CA GLN A 555 14.37 -10.27 -2.64
C GLN A 555 14.34 -11.76 -2.29
N VAL A 556 14.96 -12.62 -3.12
CA VAL A 556 15.06 -14.06 -2.87
C VAL A 556 15.88 -14.35 -1.61
N ALA A 557 17.06 -13.75 -1.47
CA ALA A 557 17.91 -13.93 -0.29
C ALA A 557 17.20 -13.51 1.01
N PHE A 558 16.44 -12.42 0.93
CA PHE A 558 15.68 -11.92 2.05
C PHE A 558 14.48 -12.81 2.41
N GLN A 559 13.71 -13.25 1.42
CA GLN A 559 12.61 -14.20 1.64
C GLN A 559 13.13 -15.54 2.17
N ALA A 560 14.30 -16.01 1.73
CA ALA A 560 14.93 -17.21 2.28
C ALA A 560 15.26 -17.01 3.76
N THR A 561 15.81 -15.85 4.12
CA THR A 561 16.09 -15.46 5.52
C THR A 561 14.82 -15.47 6.37
N LEU A 562 13.71 -14.91 5.86
CA LEU A 562 12.42 -14.96 6.54
C LEU A 562 11.96 -16.41 6.73
N SER A 563 12.05 -17.23 5.68
CA SER A 563 11.59 -18.63 5.65
C SER A 563 12.37 -19.52 6.63
N LEU A 564 13.68 -19.27 6.84
CA LEU A 564 14.49 -20.00 7.83
C LEU A 564 13.88 -20.01 9.24
N GLY A 565 13.16 -18.94 9.61
CA GLY A 565 12.52 -18.85 10.92
C GLY A 565 11.33 -19.80 11.13
N GLN A 566 10.92 -20.58 10.13
CA GLN A 566 9.93 -21.65 10.28
C GLN A 566 10.54 -22.99 10.73
N PHE A 567 11.85 -23.16 10.61
CA PHE A 567 12.53 -24.43 10.86
C PHE A 567 13.15 -24.50 12.26
N SER A 568 13.60 -25.68 12.64
CA SER A 568 14.15 -25.92 13.97
C SER A 568 15.46 -25.16 14.19
N GLU A 569 15.66 -24.67 15.42
CA GLU A 569 16.79 -23.81 15.78
C GLU A 569 18.15 -24.38 15.38
N LYS A 570 18.40 -25.65 15.74
CA LYS A 570 19.70 -26.31 15.53
C LYS A 570 20.12 -26.34 14.06
N GLU A 571 19.17 -26.41 13.14
CA GLU A 571 19.45 -26.55 11.70
C GLU A 571 19.75 -25.21 11.03
N VAL A 572 19.16 -24.11 11.53
CA VAL A 572 19.23 -22.80 10.86
C VAL A 572 20.10 -21.77 11.55
N LEU A 573 20.47 -21.98 12.82
CA LEU A 573 21.27 -21.02 13.60
C LEU A 573 22.58 -20.60 12.89
N PRO A 574 23.37 -21.52 12.29
CA PRO A 574 24.60 -21.14 11.58
C PRO A 574 24.34 -20.25 10.36
N ALA A 575 23.24 -20.48 9.63
CA ALA A 575 22.87 -19.68 8.47
C ALA A 575 22.45 -18.27 8.90
N LEU A 576 21.56 -18.16 9.90
CA LEU A 576 21.12 -16.87 10.46
C LEU A 576 22.29 -16.04 11.02
N ALA A 577 23.27 -16.69 11.67
CA ALA A 577 24.48 -16.02 12.15
C ALA A 577 25.33 -15.47 11.00
N GLY A 578 25.51 -16.25 9.93
CA GLY A 578 26.19 -15.79 8.71
C GLY A 578 25.50 -14.60 8.04
N ILE A 579 24.17 -14.61 8.01
CA ILE A 579 23.36 -13.51 7.46
C ILE A 579 23.51 -12.26 8.33
N ALA A 580 23.47 -12.39 9.67
CA ALA A 580 23.71 -11.26 10.58
C ALA A 580 25.08 -10.63 10.36
N GLU A 581 26.13 -11.44 10.19
CA GLU A 581 27.50 -10.96 9.94
C GLU A 581 27.61 -10.10 8.68
N LYS A 582 26.86 -10.45 7.63
CA LYS A 582 26.87 -9.79 6.32
C LYS A 582 25.90 -8.62 6.21
N HIS A 583 24.70 -8.73 6.79
CA HIS A 583 23.56 -7.88 6.46
C HIS A 583 22.99 -7.07 7.63
N ALA A 584 23.61 -7.11 8.82
CA ALA A 584 23.10 -6.36 9.98
C ALA A 584 23.01 -4.83 9.78
N ASP A 585 23.66 -4.26 8.77
CA ASP A 585 23.48 -2.83 8.41
C ASP A 585 22.11 -2.55 7.78
N ASN A 586 21.48 -3.55 7.16
CA ASN A 586 20.13 -3.44 6.63
C ASN A 586 19.08 -3.71 7.73
N ALA A 587 18.16 -2.77 7.94
CA ALA A 587 17.14 -2.86 8.98
C ALA A 587 16.18 -4.04 8.79
N SER A 588 15.80 -4.34 7.55
CA SER A 588 14.90 -5.45 7.23
C SER A 588 15.52 -6.80 7.60
N TYR A 589 16.81 -7.01 7.29
CA TYR A 589 17.52 -8.23 7.69
C TYR A 589 17.62 -8.38 9.21
N ARG A 590 17.87 -7.30 9.94
CA ARG A 590 17.85 -7.33 11.41
C ARG A 590 16.49 -7.81 11.94
N LEU A 591 15.39 -7.25 11.42
CA LEU A 591 14.03 -7.62 11.82
C LEU A 591 13.68 -9.06 11.42
N ALA A 592 14.08 -9.50 10.23
CA ALA A 592 13.85 -10.86 9.74
C ALA A 592 14.51 -11.90 10.65
N ILE A 593 15.77 -11.69 11.02
CA ILE A 593 16.51 -12.58 11.93
C ILE A 593 15.88 -12.53 13.33
N LEU A 594 15.71 -11.32 13.88
CA LEU A 594 15.30 -11.12 15.26
C LEU A 594 13.86 -11.60 15.53
N SER A 595 12.98 -11.54 14.54
CA SER A 595 11.60 -12.03 14.67
C SER A 595 11.51 -13.56 14.73
N SER A 596 12.54 -14.28 14.26
CA SER A 596 12.57 -15.74 14.36
C SER A 596 12.95 -16.20 15.77
N ASN A 597 12.36 -17.30 16.24
CA ASN A 597 12.77 -17.91 17.52
C ASN A 597 14.27 -18.30 17.51
N PRO A 598 14.81 -18.94 16.45
CA PRO A 598 16.24 -19.24 16.39
C PRO A 598 17.14 -18.00 16.44
N GLY A 599 16.83 -16.95 15.66
CA GLY A 599 17.61 -15.71 15.59
C GLY A 599 17.49 -14.80 16.82
N SER A 600 16.65 -15.19 17.79
CA SER A 600 16.47 -14.52 19.08
C SER A 600 16.67 -15.47 20.27
N SER A 601 17.32 -16.62 20.05
CA SER A 601 17.61 -17.65 21.05
C SER A 601 18.81 -17.28 21.96
N ALA A 602 18.94 -17.95 23.11
CA ALA A 602 20.05 -17.74 24.04
C ALA A 602 21.43 -18.05 23.42
N ASP A 603 21.48 -18.96 22.45
CA ASP A 603 22.71 -19.49 21.86
C ASP A 603 23.24 -18.58 20.73
N PHE A 604 22.39 -17.72 20.18
CA PHE A 604 22.73 -16.88 19.02
C PHE A 604 23.93 -15.94 19.28
N PRO A 605 24.01 -15.17 20.38
CA PRO A 605 25.14 -14.28 20.63
C PRO A 605 26.46 -15.02 20.86
N GLU A 606 26.41 -16.20 21.50
CA GLU A 606 27.59 -17.02 21.70
C GLU A 606 28.10 -17.58 20.38
N LEU A 607 27.19 -17.98 19.48
CA LEU A 607 27.56 -18.38 18.13
C LEU A 607 28.23 -17.23 17.36
N LEU A 608 27.66 -16.02 17.38
CA LEU A 608 28.27 -14.83 16.75
C LEU A 608 29.67 -14.53 17.30
N LEU A 609 29.86 -14.69 18.60
CA LEU A 609 31.16 -14.51 19.24
C LEU A 609 32.16 -15.59 18.80
N SER A 610 31.77 -16.86 18.81
CA SER A 610 32.64 -17.99 18.46
C SER A 610 33.11 -17.97 17.01
N ARG A 611 32.28 -17.44 16.11
CA ARG A 611 32.62 -17.25 14.69
C ARG A 611 33.61 -16.10 14.46
N GLY A 612 33.75 -15.18 15.43
CA GLY A 612 34.70 -14.08 15.42
C GLY A 612 34.38 -12.94 14.45
N MET A 613 33.64 -13.17 13.36
CA MET A 613 33.43 -12.15 12.32
C MET A 613 32.52 -11.00 12.75
N TYR A 614 31.53 -11.26 13.61
CA TYR A 614 30.52 -10.27 13.94
C TYR A 614 31.08 -9.11 14.79
N PHE A 615 31.76 -9.44 15.90
CA PHE A 615 32.23 -8.48 16.90
C PHE A 615 33.59 -7.83 16.59
N ASN A 616 34.31 -8.30 15.57
CA ASN A 616 35.62 -7.76 15.17
C ASN A 616 35.56 -6.32 14.62
N LYS A 617 34.43 -5.90 14.05
CA LYS A 617 34.24 -4.54 13.53
C LYS A 617 32.80 -4.10 13.73
N SER A 618 32.62 -3.01 14.49
CA SER A 618 31.30 -2.40 14.69
C SER A 618 30.87 -1.56 13.50
N SER A 619 29.56 -1.53 13.30
CA SER A 619 28.82 -0.59 12.47
C SER A 619 27.54 -0.21 13.22
N ASP A 620 26.88 0.87 12.81
CA ASP A 620 25.65 1.32 13.46
C ASP A 620 24.57 0.24 13.43
N GLY A 621 24.42 -0.48 12.31
CA GLY A 621 23.46 -1.56 12.21
C GLY A 621 23.81 -2.76 13.07
N LYS A 622 25.09 -3.16 13.13
CA LYS A 622 25.49 -4.26 14.01
C LYS A 622 25.29 -3.94 15.49
N LEU A 623 25.65 -2.72 15.91
CA LEU A 623 25.41 -2.24 17.27
C LEU A 623 23.90 -2.20 17.56
N LYS A 624 23.10 -1.71 16.61
CA LYS A 624 21.65 -1.68 16.72
C LYS A 624 21.04 -3.08 16.85
N PHE A 625 21.54 -4.06 16.10
CA PHE A 625 21.10 -5.45 16.23
C PHE A 625 21.37 -6.01 17.64
N ILE A 626 22.55 -5.77 18.21
CA ILE A 626 22.85 -6.22 19.58
C ILE A 626 21.97 -5.52 20.62
N GLU A 627 21.70 -4.21 20.45
CA GLU A 627 20.73 -3.49 21.29
C GLU A 627 19.32 -4.09 21.19
N ASP A 628 18.83 -4.38 19.98
CA ASP A 628 17.50 -4.91 19.74
C ASP A 628 17.36 -6.37 20.20
N PHE A 629 18.39 -7.19 20.00
CA PHE A 629 18.48 -8.54 20.56
C PHE A 629 18.41 -8.51 22.10
N ALA A 630 19.18 -7.61 22.71
CA ALA A 630 19.18 -7.41 24.15
C ALA A 630 17.82 -6.93 24.67
N PHE A 631 17.14 -6.05 23.90
CA PHE A 631 15.77 -5.64 24.20
C PHE A 631 14.80 -6.82 24.19
N VAL A 632 14.87 -7.71 23.19
CA VAL A 632 14.04 -8.94 23.13
C VAL A 632 14.31 -9.83 24.34
N SER A 633 15.59 -10.10 24.64
CA SER A 633 16.02 -10.92 25.78
C SER A 633 15.51 -10.35 27.12
N GLY A 634 15.66 -9.04 27.32
CA GLY A 634 15.16 -8.34 28.50
C GLY A 634 13.64 -8.32 28.59
N SER A 635 12.94 -8.14 27.46
CA SER A 635 11.47 -8.11 27.40
C SER A 635 10.84 -9.47 27.73
N ARG A 636 11.45 -10.56 27.26
CA ARG A 636 11.08 -11.94 27.65
C ARG A 636 11.33 -12.20 29.13
N ASN A 637 12.28 -11.46 29.73
CA ASN A 637 12.87 -11.75 31.03
C ASN A 637 13.38 -13.19 31.13
N GLY A 638 14.07 -13.63 30.07
CA GLY A 638 14.67 -14.95 29.95
C GLY A 638 16.00 -15.00 30.68
N LYS A 639 16.07 -15.70 31.82
CA LYS A 639 17.27 -15.72 32.68
C LYS A 639 18.50 -16.23 31.96
N ASN A 640 18.33 -17.24 31.11
CA ASN A 640 19.40 -17.86 30.34
C ASN A 640 19.87 -16.91 29.24
N GLU A 641 18.94 -16.34 28.47
CA GLU A 641 19.21 -15.38 27.40
C GLU A 641 19.98 -14.16 27.91
N ILE A 642 19.53 -13.57 29.03
CA ILE A 642 20.19 -12.40 29.64
C ILE A 642 21.58 -12.78 30.14
N SER A 643 21.72 -13.94 30.81
CA SER A 643 23.00 -14.39 31.35
C SER A 643 24.02 -14.71 30.24
N SER A 644 23.62 -15.45 29.20
CA SER A 644 24.43 -15.74 28.02
C SER A 644 24.89 -14.47 27.31
N LEU A 645 23.97 -13.51 27.14
CA LEU A 645 24.31 -12.22 26.54
C LEU A 645 25.33 -11.43 27.37
N ILE A 646 25.17 -11.35 28.70
CA ILE A 646 26.14 -10.66 29.57
C ILE A 646 27.54 -11.31 29.49
N ILE A 647 27.59 -12.65 29.43
CA ILE A 647 28.85 -13.39 29.25
C ILE A 647 29.51 -13.00 27.93
N VAL A 648 28.75 -12.94 26.84
CA VAL A 648 29.26 -12.50 25.53
C VAL A 648 29.76 -11.06 25.59
N LEU A 649 28.96 -10.13 26.12
CA LEU A 649 29.33 -8.72 26.23
C LEU A 649 30.64 -8.51 27.03
N SER A 650 30.88 -9.32 28.07
CA SER A 650 32.13 -9.28 28.86
C SER A 650 33.41 -9.58 28.08
N LYS A 651 33.28 -10.14 26.88
CA LYS A 651 34.39 -10.46 25.97
C LYS A 651 34.48 -9.51 24.77
N THR A 652 33.68 -8.45 24.74
CA THR A 652 33.57 -7.51 23.61
C THR A 652 34.02 -6.10 24.00
N GLU A 653 34.28 -5.24 23.01
CA GLU A 653 34.64 -3.84 23.21
C GLU A 653 33.48 -2.99 23.79
N LYS A 654 33.83 -1.81 24.32
CA LYS A 654 32.93 -0.91 25.07
C LYS A 654 31.62 -0.56 24.34
N ASN A 655 31.66 -0.37 23.03
CA ASN A 655 30.50 0.01 22.22
C ASN A 655 29.45 -1.11 22.18
N TRP A 656 29.87 -2.36 22.03
CA TRP A 656 29.00 -3.54 22.09
C TRP A 656 28.38 -3.70 23.47
N GLN A 657 29.20 -3.55 24.52
CA GLN A 657 28.76 -3.58 25.91
C GLN A 657 27.66 -2.55 26.17
N ILE A 658 27.89 -1.29 25.77
CA ILE A 658 26.91 -0.21 25.93
C ILE A 658 25.62 -0.50 25.16
N ALA A 659 25.71 -0.94 23.90
CA ALA A 659 24.54 -1.28 23.09
C ALA A 659 23.68 -2.38 23.74
N GLY A 660 24.32 -3.49 24.14
CA GLY A 660 23.63 -4.60 24.77
C GLY A 660 23.02 -4.26 26.13
N LEU A 661 23.75 -3.54 26.99
CA LEU A 661 23.25 -3.13 28.31
C LEU A 661 22.08 -2.13 28.22
N ASN A 662 22.13 -1.20 27.26
CA ASN A 662 21.04 -0.27 27.00
C ASN A 662 19.79 -1.01 26.49
N GLY A 663 19.96 -1.96 25.57
CA GLY A 663 18.90 -2.82 25.09
C GLY A 663 18.24 -3.62 26.22
N LEU A 664 19.05 -4.29 27.05
CA LEU A 664 18.57 -5.02 28.24
C LEU A 664 17.76 -4.12 29.17
N THR A 665 18.28 -2.93 29.48
CA THR A 665 17.59 -1.94 30.33
C THR A 665 16.20 -1.61 29.78
N LYS A 666 16.10 -1.30 28.48
CA LYS A 666 14.83 -0.98 27.81
C LYS A 666 13.88 -2.18 27.81
N GLY A 667 14.40 -3.37 27.51
CA GLY A 667 13.61 -4.60 27.46
C GLY A 667 13.04 -5.00 28.83
N ILE A 668 13.86 -5.01 29.88
CA ILE A 668 13.44 -5.35 31.24
C ILE A 668 12.33 -4.40 31.71
N LYS A 669 12.46 -3.08 31.43
CA LYS A 669 11.42 -2.09 31.74
C LYS A 669 10.10 -2.35 31.01
N ARG A 670 10.18 -2.88 29.78
CA ARG A 670 9.00 -3.25 28.97
C ARG A 670 8.36 -4.55 29.44
N SER A 671 9.13 -5.46 30.05
CA SER A 671 8.65 -6.78 30.42
C SER A 671 7.45 -6.70 31.37
N LYS A 672 6.40 -7.47 31.04
CA LYS A 672 5.26 -7.70 31.94
C LYS A 672 5.61 -8.73 33.04
N ASN A 673 6.66 -9.51 32.85
CA ASN A 673 7.08 -10.59 33.73
C ASN A 673 8.19 -10.11 34.67
N LYS A 674 7.87 -9.29 35.68
CA LYS A 674 8.84 -8.79 36.66
C LYS A 674 9.21 -9.89 37.66
N LYS A 675 10.31 -10.60 37.41
CA LYS A 675 10.89 -11.61 38.32
C LYS A 675 12.09 -11.01 39.05
N GLU A 676 12.39 -11.54 40.23
CA GLU A 676 13.62 -11.22 40.97
C GLU A 676 14.88 -11.48 40.14
N ALA A 677 15.90 -10.64 40.34
CA ALA A 677 17.18 -10.73 39.67
C ALA A 677 17.83 -12.11 39.89
N ASP A 678 18.15 -12.80 38.79
CA ASP A 678 18.87 -14.07 38.88
C ASP A 678 20.30 -13.87 39.37
N LYS A 679 20.78 -14.74 40.27
CA LYS A 679 22.14 -14.64 40.84
C LYS A 679 23.23 -14.65 39.77
N ASN A 680 23.03 -15.38 38.66
CA ASN A 680 23.99 -15.42 37.57
C ASN A 680 24.05 -14.10 36.80
N ILE A 681 22.91 -13.41 36.63
CA ILE A 681 22.85 -12.08 36.02
C ILE A 681 23.61 -11.07 36.88
N VAL A 682 23.34 -11.06 38.20
CA VAL A 682 24.02 -10.15 39.14
C VAL A 682 25.53 -10.39 39.13
N LYS A 683 25.96 -11.65 39.21
CA LYS A 683 27.37 -12.03 39.15
C LYS A 683 28.03 -11.64 37.82
N GLY A 684 27.32 -11.83 36.71
CA GLY A 684 27.78 -11.43 35.38
C GLY A 684 27.98 -9.91 35.26
N LEU A 685 27.04 -9.11 35.77
CA LEU A 685 27.15 -7.65 35.79
C LEU A 685 28.31 -7.15 36.65
N LEU A 686 28.54 -7.77 37.82
CA LEU A 686 29.70 -7.44 38.67
C LEU A 686 31.02 -7.70 37.93
N LYS A 687 31.15 -8.86 37.30
CA LYS A 687 32.34 -9.19 36.50
C LYS A 687 32.55 -8.25 35.33
N LEU A 688 31.46 -7.80 34.69
CA LEU A 688 31.52 -6.83 33.59
C LEU A 688 31.93 -5.44 34.06
N GLU A 689 31.66 -5.08 35.32
CA GLU A 689 31.98 -3.78 35.92
C GLU A 689 33.47 -3.65 36.29
N GLU A 690 34.13 -4.77 36.58
CA GLU A 690 35.56 -4.83 36.92
C GLU A 690 36.41 -4.29 35.75
N GLY A 691 37.03 -3.13 35.94
CA GLY A 691 37.87 -2.48 34.92
C GLY A 691 37.09 -1.78 33.79
N ALA A 692 35.76 -1.66 33.90
CA ALA A 692 34.92 -1.01 32.90
C ALA A 692 35.13 0.52 32.84
N SER A 693 34.88 1.12 31.68
CA SER A 693 34.81 2.58 31.54
C SER A 693 33.57 3.15 32.25
N GLU A 694 33.58 4.45 32.56
CA GLU A 694 32.45 5.11 33.22
C GLU A 694 31.13 4.98 32.44
N ASP A 695 31.18 5.03 31.11
CA ASP A 695 29.99 4.83 30.27
C ASP A 695 29.39 3.42 30.42
N VAL A 696 30.26 2.41 30.50
CA VAL A 696 29.83 1.01 30.70
C VAL A 696 29.26 0.85 32.12
N LYS A 697 29.90 1.40 33.14
CA LYS A 697 29.37 1.40 34.53
C LYS A 697 28.00 2.06 34.63
N LYS A 698 27.79 3.17 33.92
CA LYS A 698 26.50 3.85 33.82
C LYS A 698 25.45 2.96 33.17
N ALA A 699 25.79 2.25 32.10
CA ALA A 699 24.89 1.30 31.45
C ALA A 699 24.56 0.09 32.35
N ILE A 700 25.54 -0.46 33.08
CA ILE A 700 25.34 -1.52 34.08
C ILE A 700 24.38 -1.06 35.18
N THR A 701 24.57 0.16 35.68
CA THR A 701 23.67 0.77 36.68
C THR A 701 22.24 0.86 36.16
N GLY A 702 22.06 1.19 34.87
CA GLY A 702 20.76 1.17 34.20
C GLY A 702 20.07 -0.20 34.25
N VAL A 703 20.81 -1.28 34.00
CA VAL A 703 20.29 -2.65 34.07
C VAL A 703 19.92 -3.00 35.52
N ARG A 704 20.82 -2.74 36.48
CA ARG A 704 20.57 -3.02 37.92
C ARG A 704 19.31 -2.33 38.43
N ASN A 705 19.14 -1.05 38.11
CA ASN A 705 17.98 -0.27 38.52
C ASN A 705 16.67 -0.74 37.87
N SER A 706 16.75 -1.51 36.79
CA SER A 706 15.59 -2.05 36.08
C SER A 706 15.20 -3.45 36.55
N LEU A 707 16.15 -4.20 37.12
CA LEU A 707 15.87 -5.48 37.76
C LEU A 707 15.07 -5.24 39.04
N VAL A 708 14.08 -6.09 39.29
CA VAL A 708 13.46 -6.15 40.62
C VAL A 708 14.46 -6.85 41.53
N ILE A 709 15.10 -6.08 42.41
CA ILE A 709 15.99 -6.59 43.46
C ILE A 709 15.17 -6.88 44.70
#